data_AF-D7CQ76-F1
#
_entry.id   AF-D7CQ76-F1
#
_cell.length_a   1.000
_cell.length_b   1.000
_cell.length_c   1.000
_cell.angle_alpha   90.00
_cell.angle_beta   90.00
_cell.angle_gamma   90.00
#
_symmetry.space_group_name_H-M   'P 1'
#
loop_
_entity.id
_entity.type
_entity.pdbx_description
1 polymer ?
#
loop_
_entity_poly.entity_id
_entity_poly.type
_entity_poly.pdbx_seq_one_letter_code
_entity_poly.pdbx_strand_id
1 'polypeptide(L)'
;MLSDRPAPSRSTPARAKRPGWARLAVACFWLSVAAPLAFAEVATATLQPPFGSPLTLLEPAEPPPDDPQPDAAQPNEGQQNATEPGTTDPEGAARGPAENAPEAQGATGQGGAPEEAPTDAPQTPEAPDAGAPTPTPPTPLDGADGATGAEPTDDGAPDATPEGAEPTEAGATGALDVALRGGGVEARAGNRTLWRLEFPAGSGSTTEPLLTDDRLYLGHGNSLLELDPQSGVVQRRWPLSGPLERVEALDAETVAATVRHASGPTERFLLRDGALQEAVHFGLEPEMFGYLRAEAQVPDPAARLERDPTNPWLYLAVGLEEANQEAARELLRQGVEAGATFYDLAGLAQALEENGHTDLAETALDAALADFAARGYDPRLLTDPALEAVYNFPLTPLRRALDAGDAASAAFWAPYLALAAPNVPGANEAFSRYAAMLGADAPAEEVAQWRALALPRASGSVGGLDRIASALGRVGWYADLAILVAILGLHLTLIAKYWRPQSDDLKRIHAQRGYVTPVARLFALRYYTVSEKLVLVVMFAAVLALAALADWYGNAAAPPTAVRSGTLVSREAQDYLAAAELTGPRGAFIRGYAAHMGGDEGARALYEAAGAFPPALNNLGALTGDPGLFERALELEPGSLEARYNLGEAPEAFPFHARYRPDEPVLAVPTETDFQNALAGPWRAALAEAFTNPLRTLQHPAPFGFNQELWTVFRVLLLLLTLLTIAFLFVPRPRSARNAPRTLLYHVLALLIPGSGLADEAWGLLLILPWALVGLDVITQRAGWPFGLGLSLNAGYAVLGAIYLVNTVAFFVELASYRQRMRERAAPRVVVKEA
;
A
#
# COMPACT_ATOMS: atom_id res chain seq x y z
N MET A 1 70.86 73.20 -25.02
CA MET A 1 72.19 72.66 -24.65
C MET A 1 72.13 72.36 -23.17
N LEU A 2 72.09 71.07 -22.78
CA LEU A 2 73.16 70.38 -22.03
C LEU A 2 73.41 71.06 -20.67
N SER A 3 73.42 70.44 -19.50
CA SER A 3 73.42 69.05 -19.02
C SER A 3 73.61 69.25 -17.51
N ASP A 4 72.87 68.56 -16.64
CA ASP A 4 73.50 67.88 -15.50
C ASP A 4 72.54 66.97 -14.75
N ARG A 5 73.02 65.73 -14.55
CA ARG A 5 72.38 64.61 -13.84
C ARG A 5 72.56 64.75 -12.33
N PRO A 6 71.70 64.07 -11.55
CA PRO A 6 72.20 63.25 -10.45
C PRO A 6 71.75 61.78 -10.52
N ALA A 7 72.45 60.98 -9.70
CA ALA A 7 72.65 59.54 -9.70
C ALA A 7 71.41 58.66 -9.31
N PRO A 8 71.48 57.32 -9.49
CA PRO A 8 70.32 56.44 -9.40
C PRO A 8 70.03 55.94 -7.97
N SER A 9 68.77 56.04 -7.54
CA SER A 9 68.27 55.39 -6.32
C SER A 9 67.87 53.94 -6.61
N ARG A 10 68.44 53.00 -5.86
CA ARG A 10 68.09 51.57 -5.83
C ARG A 10 66.61 51.38 -5.46
N SER A 11 65.84 50.71 -6.31
CA SER A 11 64.50 50.21 -5.98
C SER A 11 64.57 48.76 -5.50
N THR A 12 63.99 48.52 -4.33
CA THR A 12 63.77 47.19 -3.74
C THR A 12 62.66 46.46 -4.52
N PRO A 13 62.77 45.15 -4.83
CA PRO A 13 61.71 44.44 -5.53
C PRO A 13 60.48 44.26 -4.61
N ALA A 14 59.34 44.80 -5.04
CA ALA A 14 58.05 44.58 -4.41
C ALA A 14 57.66 43.10 -4.51
N ARG A 15 57.55 42.46 -3.35
CA ARG A 15 57.09 41.07 -3.18
C ARG A 15 55.63 40.98 -3.65
N ALA A 16 55.39 40.33 -4.79
CA ALA A 16 54.05 40.09 -5.32
C ALA A 16 53.23 39.26 -4.31
N LYS A 17 52.23 39.89 -3.68
CA LYS A 17 51.20 39.18 -2.91
C LYS A 17 50.38 38.33 -3.89
N ARG A 18 50.49 37.00 -3.75
CA ARG A 18 49.60 36.05 -4.44
C ARG A 18 48.14 36.36 -4.07
N PRO A 19 47.20 36.33 -5.01
CA PRO A 19 45.86 36.81 -4.76
C PRO A 19 45.03 35.76 -3.98
N GLY A 20 44.40 36.20 -2.89
CA GLY A 20 43.66 35.36 -1.93
C GLY A 20 42.36 34.71 -2.45
N TRP A 21 42.00 34.88 -3.71
CA TRP A 21 40.76 34.32 -4.28
C TRP A 21 40.80 32.79 -4.42
N ALA A 22 41.98 32.20 -4.60
CA ALA A 22 42.11 30.74 -4.66
C ALA A 22 41.81 30.09 -3.29
N ARG A 23 42.13 30.78 -2.17
CA ARG A 23 41.77 30.31 -0.83
C ARG A 23 40.29 30.51 -0.50
N LEU A 24 39.67 31.58 -1.01
CA LEU A 24 38.24 31.81 -0.85
C LEU A 24 37.40 30.83 -1.68
N ALA A 25 37.82 30.50 -2.90
CA ALA A 25 37.15 29.52 -3.75
C ALA A 25 37.28 28.09 -3.20
N VAL A 26 38.45 27.73 -2.64
CA VAL A 26 38.67 26.46 -1.94
C VAL A 26 37.90 26.43 -0.62
N ALA A 27 37.82 27.53 0.13
CA ALA A 27 37.01 27.60 1.35
C ALA A 27 35.50 27.51 1.07
N CYS A 28 34.99 28.16 0.02
CA CYS A 28 33.59 28.01 -0.40
C CYS A 28 33.31 26.59 -0.92
N PHE A 29 34.23 25.97 -1.66
CA PHE A 29 34.12 24.58 -2.09
C PHE A 29 34.11 23.61 -0.89
N TRP A 30 34.97 23.82 0.11
CA TRP A 30 34.96 23.04 1.35
C TRP A 30 33.73 23.31 2.21
N LEU A 31 33.19 24.53 2.26
CA LEU A 31 31.91 24.83 2.94
C LEU A 31 30.71 24.18 2.23
N SER A 32 30.72 24.08 0.91
CA SER A 32 29.67 23.38 0.14
C SER A 32 29.73 21.86 0.23
N VAL A 33 30.91 21.27 0.48
CA VAL A 33 31.13 19.82 0.56
C VAL A 33 31.13 19.31 2.02
N ALA A 34 31.64 20.09 2.98
CA ALA A 34 31.70 19.70 4.39
C ALA A 34 30.41 20.01 5.17
N ALA A 35 29.61 21.00 4.76
CA ALA A 35 28.31 21.26 5.38
C ALA A 35 27.34 20.05 5.29
N PRO A 36 27.18 19.36 4.15
CA PRO A 36 26.34 18.15 4.10
C PRO A 36 26.94 16.95 4.85
N LEU A 37 28.27 16.86 4.98
CA LEU A 37 28.93 15.79 5.77
C LEU A 37 28.82 16.03 7.29
N ALA A 38 28.94 17.27 7.75
CA ALA A 38 28.69 17.64 9.14
C ALA A 38 27.19 17.54 9.51
N PHE A 39 26.29 17.74 8.53
CA PHE A 39 24.85 17.49 8.70
C PHE A 39 24.52 15.99 8.79
N ALA A 40 25.29 15.14 8.09
CA ALA A 40 25.14 13.68 8.14
C ALA A 40 25.59 13.08 9.50
N GLU A 41 26.63 13.63 10.13
CA GLU A 41 27.07 13.24 11.48
C GLU A 41 26.11 13.70 12.59
N VAL A 42 25.45 14.85 12.43
CA VAL A 42 24.44 15.32 13.40
C VAL A 42 23.12 14.56 13.24
N ALA A 43 22.71 14.23 12.01
CA ALA A 43 21.48 13.48 11.74
C ALA A 43 21.56 12.01 12.22
N THR A 44 22.74 11.39 12.18
CA THR A 44 22.95 10.03 12.73
C THR A 44 22.94 9.98 14.25
N ALA A 45 23.21 11.09 14.95
CA ALA A 45 23.18 11.15 16.41
C ALA A 45 21.78 11.43 17.00
N THR A 46 20.82 11.93 16.21
CA THR A 46 19.47 12.31 16.68
C THR A 46 18.33 11.39 16.21
N LEU A 47 18.60 10.43 15.32
CA LEU A 47 17.61 9.46 14.85
C LEU A 47 17.76 8.12 15.57
N GLN A 48 17.42 8.11 16.87
CA GLN A 48 17.11 6.89 17.59
C GLN A 48 15.57 6.82 17.74
N PRO A 49 14.88 5.88 17.08
CA PRO A 49 13.43 5.77 17.23
C PRO A 49 13.07 5.27 18.65
N PRO A 50 12.02 5.80 19.30
CA PRO A 50 11.32 5.07 20.35
C PRO A 50 10.40 4.02 19.69
N PHE A 51 10.07 2.94 20.41
CA PHE A 51 9.33 1.74 19.99
C PHE A 51 10.17 0.75 19.14
N GLY A 52 10.25 -0.55 19.40
CA GLY A 52 9.68 -1.49 20.38
C GLY A 52 10.42 -2.83 20.16
N SER A 53 10.45 -3.70 21.17
CA SER A 53 11.29 -4.92 21.26
C SER A 53 11.40 -5.76 19.98
N PRO A 54 12.60 -6.23 19.59
CA PRO A 54 12.72 -7.27 18.57
C PRO A 54 12.29 -8.62 19.13
N LEU A 55 11.35 -9.27 18.44
CA LEU A 55 11.10 -10.71 18.52
C LEU A 55 12.40 -11.46 18.25
N THR A 56 12.81 -12.29 19.20
CA THR A 56 13.95 -13.19 19.13
C THR A 56 13.65 -14.28 18.09
N LEU A 57 14.12 -14.12 16.86
CA LEU A 57 14.17 -15.19 15.87
C LEU A 57 15.37 -16.10 16.17
N LEU A 58 15.08 -17.39 16.31
CA LEU A 58 16.04 -18.49 16.44
C LEU A 58 17.07 -18.46 15.28
N GLU A 59 18.35 -18.55 15.64
CA GLU A 59 19.47 -18.74 14.72
C GLU A 59 19.28 -20.02 13.88
N PRO A 60 19.44 -19.98 12.55
CA PRO A 60 19.61 -21.17 11.75
C PRO A 60 21.03 -21.73 11.92
N ALA A 61 21.11 -23.05 12.12
CA ALA A 61 22.35 -23.81 12.29
C ALA A 61 23.29 -23.69 11.08
N GLU A 62 24.60 -23.69 11.37
CA GLU A 62 25.70 -23.66 10.41
C GLU A 62 25.59 -24.78 9.35
N PRO A 63 25.89 -24.49 8.06
CA PRO A 63 26.02 -25.53 7.06
C PRO A 63 27.35 -26.31 7.25
N PRO A 64 27.38 -27.62 7.00
CA PRO A 64 28.61 -28.41 7.04
C PRO A 64 29.54 -28.10 5.85
N PRO A 65 30.86 -28.36 5.98
CA PRO A 65 31.87 -27.95 5.01
C PRO A 65 31.92 -28.84 3.76
N ASP A 66 32.41 -28.21 2.70
CA ASP A 66 32.67 -28.72 1.34
C ASP A 66 33.37 -30.08 1.26
N ASP A 67 32.95 -30.88 0.28
CA ASP A 67 33.74 -31.98 -0.30
C ASP A 67 33.52 -32.06 -1.83
N PRO A 68 34.43 -32.69 -2.59
CA PRO A 68 34.98 -32.10 -3.81
C PRO A 68 34.30 -32.53 -5.11
N GLN A 69 34.36 -31.60 -6.05
CA GLN A 69 33.99 -31.68 -7.46
C GLN A 69 34.82 -32.75 -8.23
N PRO A 70 34.20 -33.62 -9.07
CA PRO A 70 34.94 -34.39 -10.05
C PRO A 70 34.87 -33.78 -11.46
N ASP A 71 36.03 -33.73 -12.10
CA ASP A 71 36.28 -33.51 -13.52
C ASP A 71 35.46 -34.45 -14.42
N ALA A 72 34.94 -33.92 -15.54
CA ALA A 72 34.91 -34.65 -16.82
C ALA A 72 34.54 -33.77 -18.02
N ALA A 73 35.54 -33.58 -18.88
CA ALA A 73 35.54 -33.80 -20.33
C ALA A 73 34.55 -33.05 -21.25
N GLN A 74 35.15 -32.18 -22.09
CA GLN A 74 34.65 -31.81 -23.42
C GLN A 74 34.58 -33.03 -24.36
N PRO A 75 33.79 -32.94 -25.44
CA PRO A 75 34.46 -32.82 -26.73
C PRO A 75 33.86 -31.76 -27.67
N ASN A 76 34.77 -31.28 -28.51
CA ASN A 76 34.63 -30.31 -29.59
C ASN A 76 34.49 -31.10 -30.90
N GLU A 77 33.59 -30.71 -31.80
CA GLU A 77 33.56 -30.92 -33.27
C GLU A 77 32.14 -30.54 -33.75
N GLY A 78 31.85 -29.81 -34.82
CA GLY A 78 32.63 -29.25 -35.90
C GLY A 78 31.69 -28.41 -36.80
N GLN A 79 32.29 -27.50 -37.56
CA GLN A 79 31.70 -26.52 -38.46
C GLN A 79 30.79 -27.12 -39.56
N GLN A 80 29.80 -26.34 -40.04
CA GLN A 80 29.75 -25.79 -41.41
C GLN A 80 28.45 -25.00 -41.69
N ASN A 81 28.62 -23.76 -42.19
CA ASN A 81 28.01 -23.13 -43.39
C ASN A 81 26.58 -23.57 -43.83
N ALA A 82 25.67 -22.73 -44.32
CA ALA A 82 25.65 -21.33 -44.72
C ALA A 82 24.21 -21.00 -45.21
N THR A 83 23.99 -19.73 -45.54
CA THR A 83 23.08 -19.19 -46.58
C THR A 83 21.60 -18.91 -46.23
N GLU A 84 21.30 -17.61 -46.17
CA GLU A 84 20.04 -17.00 -46.64
C GLU A 84 19.68 -17.49 -48.05
N PRO A 85 18.40 -17.36 -48.47
CA PRO A 85 18.14 -16.28 -49.41
C PRO A 85 16.76 -15.61 -49.26
N GLY A 86 16.74 -14.33 -49.64
CA GLY A 86 15.52 -13.61 -49.96
C GLY A 86 14.99 -13.83 -51.38
N THR A 87 13.74 -13.40 -51.55
CA THR A 87 13.05 -12.91 -52.76
C THR A 87 12.95 -13.81 -53.99
N THR A 88 11.70 -14.19 -54.32
CA THR A 88 11.14 -14.15 -55.68
C THR A 88 9.61 -14.14 -55.62
N ASP A 89 8.97 -13.09 -56.16
CA ASP A 89 7.66 -13.15 -56.81
C ASP A 89 7.74 -14.01 -58.09
N PRO A 90 6.63 -14.58 -58.57
CA PRO A 90 5.97 -13.94 -59.72
C PRO A 90 4.42 -14.02 -59.75
N GLU A 91 3.87 -12.96 -60.35
CA GLU A 91 2.67 -12.80 -61.19
C GLU A 91 1.72 -13.99 -61.47
N GLY A 92 0.41 -13.68 -61.46
CA GLY A 92 -0.51 -14.27 -62.44
C GLY A 92 -2.02 -14.27 -62.14
N ALA A 93 -2.72 -13.17 -62.48
CA ALA A 93 -4.01 -13.08 -63.22
C ALA A 93 -5.29 -13.79 -62.64
N ALA A 94 -6.55 -13.31 -62.74
CA ALA A 94 -7.21 -12.25 -63.50
C ALA A 94 -8.66 -12.04 -63.00
N ARG A 95 -9.24 -10.85 -63.30
CA ARG A 95 -10.69 -10.51 -63.51
C ARG A 95 -11.65 -10.67 -62.31
N GLY A 96 -12.46 -9.72 -61.84
CA GLY A 96 -13.12 -8.49 -62.33
C GLY A 96 -14.49 -8.36 -61.57
N PRO A 97 -15.37 -7.36 -61.82
CA PRO A 97 -15.26 -5.98 -61.33
C PRO A 97 -16.53 -5.42 -60.62
N ALA A 98 -16.41 -4.16 -60.16
CA ALA A 98 -17.45 -3.09 -60.08
C ALA A 98 -18.53 -3.25 -58.99
N GLU A 99 -19.14 -2.25 -58.35
CA GLU A 99 -19.20 -0.77 -58.38
C GLU A 99 -20.28 -0.47 -57.28
N ASN A 100 -20.16 0.42 -56.30
CA ASN A 100 -20.49 1.84 -56.41
C ASN A 100 -20.44 2.45 -55.00
N ALA A 101 -19.68 3.54 -54.85
CA ALA A 101 -20.05 4.65 -53.96
C ALA A 101 -21.02 5.56 -54.74
N PRO A 102 -21.77 6.46 -54.08
CA PRO A 102 -21.18 7.79 -53.97
C PRO A 102 -21.46 8.52 -52.65
N GLU A 103 -20.57 9.49 -52.42
CA GLU A 103 -20.67 10.61 -51.50
C GLU A 103 -21.92 11.48 -51.74
N ALA A 104 -22.40 12.15 -50.69
CA ALA A 104 -22.97 13.49 -50.84
C ALA A 104 -22.84 14.29 -49.53
N GLN A 105 -22.20 15.45 -49.67
CA GLN A 105 -22.10 16.52 -48.68
C GLN A 105 -23.39 17.36 -48.63
N GLY A 106 -23.67 17.91 -47.45
CA GLY A 106 -24.12 19.30 -47.27
C GLY A 106 -25.63 19.55 -47.15
N ALA A 107 -26.04 20.12 -46.00
CA ALA A 107 -26.90 21.31 -45.96
C ALA A 107 -27.03 21.88 -44.54
N THR A 108 -26.70 23.15 -44.43
CA THR A 108 -27.07 24.12 -43.39
C THR A 108 -28.58 24.30 -43.27
N GLY A 109 -29.08 24.55 -42.05
CA GLY A 109 -30.45 25.01 -41.80
C GLY A 109 -30.58 25.71 -40.44
N GLN A 110 -30.93 26.99 -40.49
CA GLN A 110 -31.18 27.91 -39.38
C GLN A 110 -32.49 27.61 -38.62
N GLY A 111 -32.56 28.07 -37.37
CA GLY A 111 -33.74 28.81 -36.86
C GLY A 111 -34.52 28.15 -35.73
N GLY A 112 -34.54 28.83 -34.56
CA GLY A 112 -35.53 28.56 -33.51
C GLY A 112 -35.11 29.00 -32.10
N ALA A 113 -35.24 30.29 -31.79
CA ALA A 113 -35.61 30.75 -30.43
C ALA A 113 -37.16 30.68 -30.34
N PRO A 114 -37.80 30.51 -29.16
CA PRO A 114 -37.81 31.44 -28.02
C PRO A 114 -37.54 30.70 -26.68
N GLU A 115 -37.46 31.26 -25.46
CA GLU A 115 -38.39 32.15 -24.77
C GLU A 115 -37.78 32.57 -23.41
N GLU A 116 -38.18 33.74 -22.92
CA GLU A 116 -37.66 34.44 -21.75
C GLU A 116 -38.26 33.94 -20.41
N ALA A 117 -37.40 33.96 -19.36
CA ALA A 117 -37.68 34.28 -17.94
C ALA A 117 -38.53 33.31 -17.08
N PRO A 118 -38.42 33.31 -15.73
CA PRO A 118 -37.80 34.32 -14.88
C PRO A 118 -36.80 33.84 -13.82
N THR A 119 -36.13 34.86 -13.30
CA THR A 119 -35.24 34.93 -12.14
C THR A 119 -36.00 34.63 -10.84
N ASP A 120 -35.57 33.63 -10.09
CA ASP A 120 -35.91 33.50 -8.67
C ASP A 120 -34.63 33.49 -7.84
N ALA A 121 -34.57 34.45 -6.92
CA ALA A 121 -33.53 34.61 -5.93
C ALA A 121 -33.64 33.51 -4.85
N PRO A 122 -32.54 32.96 -4.33
CA PRO A 122 -32.60 32.10 -3.15
C PRO A 122 -32.94 32.95 -1.92
N GLN A 123 -34.11 32.68 -1.34
CA GLN A 123 -34.46 33.12 0.01
C GLN A 123 -33.55 32.43 1.01
N THR A 124 -32.97 33.23 1.91
CA THR A 124 -32.28 32.82 3.13
C THR A 124 -33.19 31.98 4.01
N PRO A 125 -32.81 30.77 4.46
CA PRO A 125 -33.53 30.08 5.52
C PRO A 125 -33.18 30.72 6.88
N GLU A 126 -34.21 31.19 7.57
CA GLU A 126 -34.20 31.51 8.98
C GLU A 126 -33.67 30.35 9.83
N ALA A 127 -32.83 30.69 10.80
CA ALA A 127 -32.36 29.81 11.84
C ALA A 127 -33.51 29.48 12.83
N PRO A 128 -33.68 28.21 13.26
CA PRO A 128 -34.42 27.90 14.46
C PRO A 128 -33.50 27.95 15.69
N ASP A 129 -33.80 28.91 16.55
CA ASP A 129 -33.37 28.97 17.95
C ASP A 129 -34.19 27.95 18.75
N ALA A 130 -33.53 26.96 19.36
CA ALA A 130 -34.08 26.09 20.38
C ALA A 130 -32.95 25.44 21.18
N GLY A 131 -32.65 26.04 22.33
CA GLY A 131 -31.71 25.48 23.31
C GLY A 131 -32.30 24.32 24.12
N ALA A 132 -31.41 23.45 24.60
CA ALA A 132 -31.39 22.76 25.91
C ALA A 132 -30.17 21.80 25.94
N PRO A 133 -29.83 21.16 27.08
CA PRO A 133 -29.00 21.72 28.13
C PRO A 133 -27.70 20.91 28.38
N THR A 134 -26.76 21.55 29.07
CA THR A 134 -25.48 20.98 29.52
C THR A 134 -25.69 19.96 30.67
N PRO A 135 -25.08 18.76 30.64
CA PRO A 135 -25.03 17.89 31.82
C PRO A 135 -23.90 18.32 32.76
N THR A 136 -24.26 18.55 34.02
CA THR A 136 -23.35 18.82 35.14
C THR A 136 -22.94 17.48 35.78
N PRO A 137 -21.69 17.29 36.23
CA PRO A 137 -21.22 16.03 36.82
C PRO A 137 -21.67 15.88 38.29
N PRO A 138 -21.87 14.65 38.80
CA PRO A 138 -22.19 14.43 40.21
C PRO A 138 -20.95 14.53 41.10
N THR A 139 -21.10 15.27 42.20
CA THR A 139 -20.18 15.36 43.34
C THR A 139 -20.52 14.25 44.35
N PRO A 140 -19.54 13.70 45.09
CA PRO A 140 -19.71 12.52 45.94
C PRO A 140 -20.27 12.87 47.34
N LEU A 141 -20.98 11.91 47.94
CA LEU A 141 -21.44 11.96 49.32
C LEU A 141 -20.43 11.23 50.22
N ASP A 142 -19.82 12.00 51.12
CA ASP A 142 -19.10 11.56 52.31
C ASP A 142 -20.07 11.38 53.50
N GLY A 143 -19.68 10.48 54.42
CA GLY A 143 -20.17 10.34 55.79
C GLY A 143 -19.94 8.91 56.30
N ALA A 144 -18.78 8.56 56.88
CA ALA A 144 -18.39 8.76 58.31
C ALA A 144 -19.35 8.02 59.28
N ASP A 145 -18.98 7.23 60.28
CA ASP A 145 -17.75 6.89 60.99
C ASP A 145 -18.01 5.59 61.80
N GLY A 146 -16.97 4.87 62.24
CA GLY A 146 -17.13 3.84 63.26
C GLY A 146 -15.94 2.92 63.48
N ALA A 147 -14.91 3.43 64.16
CA ALA A 147 -13.70 2.72 64.57
C ALA A 147 -13.91 1.75 65.75
N THR A 148 -13.12 0.66 65.77
CA THR A 148 -12.43 -0.06 66.88
C THR A 148 -12.24 -1.52 66.45
N GLY A 149 -11.09 -2.20 66.40
CA GLY A 149 -9.85 -2.08 67.15
C GLY A 149 -9.80 -3.16 68.24
N ALA A 150 -9.24 -4.36 67.96
CA ALA A 150 -8.47 -5.23 68.86
C ALA A 150 -8.36 -6.70 68.35
N GLU A 151 -7.11 -7.13 68.08
CA GLU A 151 -6.58 -8.51 68.21
C GLU A 151 -6.12 -8.73 69.69
N PRO A 152 -5.58 -9.90 70.15
CA PRO A 152 -5.62 -11.31 69.71
C PRO A 152 -5.78 -12.31 70.91
N THR A 153 -5.36 -13.58 70.75
CA THR A 153 -5.13 -14.73 71.70
C THR A 153 -6.27 -15.77 71.76
N ASP A 154 -6.10 -17.04 71.36
CA ASP A 154 -5.15 -18.14 71.66
C ASP A 154 -5.56 -18.98 72.90
N ASP A 155 -5.28 -20.29 72.78
CA ASP A 155 -5.39 -21.42 73.73
C ASP A 155 -6.70 -22.20 73.89
N GLY A 156 -6.59 -23.52 73.65
CA GLY A 156 -7.22 -24.54 74.51
C GLY A 156 -7.93 -25.72 73.86
N ALA A 157 -7.19 -26.79 73.53
CA ALA A 157 -7.68 -28.18 73.62
C ALA A 157 -7.38 -28.74 75.04
N PRO A 158 -7.85 -29.93 75.51
CA PRO A 158 -8.51 -31.06 74.83
C PRO A 158 -9.65 -31.80 75.61
N ASP A 159 -10.13 -32.90 75.00
CA ASP A 159 -10.75 -34.14 75.56
C ASP A 159 -12.21 -34.20 76.05
N ALA A 160 -13.06 -34.97 75.35
CA ALA A 160 -13.52 -36.32 75.78
C ALA A 160 -14.63 -36.90 74.86
N THR A 161 -14.39 -38.10 74.33
CA THR A 161 -15.34 -39.05 73.68
C THR A 161 -16.39 -39.61 74.70
N PRO A 162 -17.53 -40.26 74.32
CA PRO A 162 -17.59 -41.41 73.40
C PRO A 162 -18.87 -41.57 72.52
N GLU A 163 -18.72 -42.48 71.53
CA GLU A 163 -19.72 -43.40 70.96
C GLU A 163 -21.10 -42.89 70.51
N GLY A 164 -21.42 -43.14 69.23
CA GLY A 164 -22.82 -43.27 68.83
C GLY A 164 -23.07 -43.25 67.32
N ALA A 165 -23.08 -44.45 66.73
CA ALA A 165 -23.80 -44.82 65.52
C ALA A 165 -23.43 -44.12 64.20
N GLU A 166 -22.89 -44.91 63.27
CA GLU A 166 -23.15 -44.70 61.85
C GLU A 166 -24.67 -44.65 61.61
N PRO A 167 -25.19 -43.65 60.90
CA PRO A 167 -26.15 -43.88 59.86
C PRO A 167 -25.38 -43.92 58.55
N THR A 168 -25.36 -45.11 57.95
CA THR A 168 -25.22 -45.29 56.51
C THR A 168 -26.31 -44.45 55.83
N GLU A 169 -26.03 -43.17 55.55
CA GLU A 169 -26.90 -42.36 54.70
C GLU A 169 -26.61 -42.70 53.24
N ALA A 170 -27.59 -43.40 52.68
CA ALA A 170 -27.74 -43.67 51.27
C ALA A 170 -27.67 -42.37 50.44
N GLY A 171 -26.77 -42.39 49.45
CA GLY A 171 -26.79 -41.61 48.21
C GLY A 171 -27.61 -40.33 48.16
N ALA A 172 -27.03 -39.22 48.62
CA ALA A 172 -27.32 -37.94 48.00
C ALA A 172 -26.67 -37.96 46.61
N THR A 173 -27.47 -38.06 45.54
CA THR A 173 -27.07 -37.60 44.21
C THR A 173 -26.74 -36.12 44.33
N GLY A 174 -25.48 -35.81 44.63
CA GLY A 174 -25.01 -34.44 44.75
C GLY A 174 -25.30 -33.67 43.47
N ALA A 175 -25.82 -32.45 43.60
CA ALA A 175 -26.00 -31.54 42.48
C ALA A 175 -24.68 -31.45 41.68
N LEU A 176 -24.80 -31.50 40.36
CA LEU A 176 -23.65 -31.39 39.45
C LEU A 176 -23.03 -30.00 39.60
N ASP A 177 -21.78 -29.95 40.03
CA ASP A 177 -20.99 -28.71 40.17
C ASP A 177 -19.96 -28.64 39.04
N VAL A 178 -20.14 -27.71 38.11
CA VAL A 178 -19.23 -27.49 36.98
C VAL A 178 -18.56 -26.13 37.17
N ALA A 179 -17.23 -26.12 37.24
CA ALA A 179 -16.47 -24.89 37.49
C ALA A 179 -15.10 -24.91 36.78
N LEU A 180 -14.55 -23.72 36.54
CA LEU A 180 -13.19 -23.56 36.05
C LEU A 180 -12.18 -23.81 37.18
N ARG A 181 -11.32 -24.83 37.04
CA ARG A 181 -10.33 -25.23 38.06
C ARG A 181 -8.98 -25.57 37.41
N GLY A 182 -7.94 -24.83 37.80
CA GLY A 182 -6.57 -25.08 37.33
C GLY A 182 -6.41 -25.00 35.81
N GLY A 183 -7.09 -24.05 35.16
CA GLY A 183 -7.02 -23.83 33.71
C GLY A 183 -7.89 -24.75 32.86
N GLY A 184 -8.62 -25.69 33.45
CA GLY A 184 -9.58 -26.56 32.77
C GLY A 184 -10.97 -26.48 33.39
N VAL A 185 -11.97 -27.06 32.72
CA VAL A 185 -13.33 -27.19 33.24
C VAL A 185 -13.47 -28.55 33.90
N GLU A 186 -13.98 -28.56 35.13
CA GLU A 186 -14.14 -29.78 35.92
C GLU A 186 -15.58 -29.91 36.43
N ALA A 187 -16.21 -31.04 36.15
CA ALA A 187 -17.51 -31.39 36.72
C ALA A 187 -17.36 -32.38 37.89
N ARG A 188 -17.99 -32.07 39.01
CA ARG A 188 -18.01 -32.89 40.22
C ARG A 188 -19.43 -33.24 40.63
N ALA A 189 -19.60 -34.45 41.16
CA ALA A 189 -20.77 -34.84 41.94
C ALA A 189 -20.31 -35.09 43.38
N GLY A 190 -20.56 -34.11 44.26
CA GLY A 190 -19.95 -34.09 45.59
C GLY A 190 -18.42 -33.98 45.51
N ASN A 191 -17.70 -34.93 46.14
CA ASN A 191 -16.23 -34.95 46.12
C ASN A 191 -15.63 -35.76 44.95
N ARG A 192 -16.46 -36.31 44.05
CA ARG A 192 -15.99 -37.13 42.92
C ARG A 192 -15.97 -36.31 41.64
N THR A 193 -14.81 -36.16 41.03
CA THR A 193 -14.66 -35.66 39.65
C THR A 193 -15.27 -36.66 38.68
N LEU A 194 -16.26 -36.23 37.89
CA LEU A 194 -16.89 -37.03 36.86
C LEU A 194 -16.05 -37.00 35.58
N TRP A 195 -15.65 -35.80 35.17
CA TRP A 195 -14.83 -35.55 34.00
C TRP A 195 -14.08 -34.23 34.15
N ARG A 196 -13.02 -34.08 33.35
CA ARG A 196 -12.21 -32.88 33.25
C ARG A 196 -11.89 -32.60 31.79
N LEU A 197 -12.04 -31.36 31.37
CA LEU A 197 -11.68 -30.87 30.05
C LEU A 197 -10.60 -29.79 30.19
N GLU A 198 -9.41 -30.06 29.68
CA GLU A 198 -8.28 -29.13 29.70
C GLU A 198 -8.05 -28.57 28.30
N PHE A 199 -7.53 -27.34 28.22
CA PHE A 199 -7.20 -26.69 26.96
C PHE A 199 -5.70 -26.34 26.94
N PRO A 200 -4.96 -26.68 25.86
CA PRO A 200 -3.54 -26.36 25.75
C PRO A 200 -3.26 -24.86 25.77
N ALA A 201 -2.03 -24.48 26.13
CA ALA A 201 -1.60 -23.08 25.99
C ALA A 201 -1.69 -22.63 24.51
N GLY A 202 -2.13 -21.40 24.28
CA GLY A 202 -2.28 -20.84 22.93
C GLY A 202 -3.59 -21.17 22.22
N SER A 203 -4.52 -21.89 22.85
CA SER A 203 -5.88 -22.15 22.33
C SER A 203 -6.92 -21.06 22.68
N GLY A 204 -6.47 -19.97 23.32
CA GLY A 204 -7.32 -18.87 23.75
C GLY A 204 -7.85 -19.01 25.19
N SER A 205 -8.63 -18.03 25.63
CA SER A 205 -9.17 -17.99 27.00
C SER A 205 -10.46 -18.79 27.15
N THR A 206 -10.68 -19.36 28.34
CA THR A 206 -11.90 -20.08 28.69
C THR A 206 -12.75 -19.24 29.65
N THR A 207 -14.04 -19.12 29.35
CA THR A 207 -15.03 -18.42 30.18
C THR A 207 -15.55 -19.31 31.32
N GLU A 208 -16.29 -18.73 32.26
CA GLU A 208 -17.01 -19.52 33.26
C GLU A 208 -18.11 -20.38 32.59
N PRO A 209 -18.27 -21.65 33.00
CA PRO A 209 -19.30 -22.53 32.45
C PRO A 209 -20.70 -22.03 32.81
N LEU A 210 -21.61 -22.08 31.85
CA LEU A 210 -23.03 -21.78 32.03
C LEU A 210 -23.83 -23.08 31.97
N LEU A 211 -24.33 -23.52 33.12
CA LEU A 211 -25.25 -24.65 33.21
C LEU A 211 -26.70 -24.15 33.09
N THR A 212 -27.39 -24.62 32.05
CA THR A 212 -28.85 -24.52 31.87
C THR A 212 -29.47 -25.88 32.23
N ASP A 213 -30.80 -25.99 32.26
CA ASP A 213 -31.51 -27.17 32.84
C ASP A 213 -30.99 -28.53 32.33
N ASP A 214 -30.64 -28.64 31.05
CA ASP A 214 -30.10 -29.86 30.43
C ASP A 214 -28.81 -29.68 29.62
N ARG A 215 -28.30 -28.45 29.48
CA ARG A 215 -27.13 -28.14 28.62
C ARG A 215 -26.06 -27.35 29.35
N LEU A 216 -24.80 -27.65 29.04
CA LEU A 216 -23.65 -26.93 29.53
C LEU A 216 -23.03 -26.13 28.39
N TYR A 217 -22.98 -24.81 28.54
CA TYR A 217 -22.32 -23.92 27.59
C TYR A 217 -20.98 -23.45 28.14
N LEU A 218 -19.98 -23.38 27.27
CA LEU A 218 -18.64 -22.93 27.60
C LEU A 218 -18.06 -22.13 26.45
N GLY A 219 -17.66 -20.89 26.71
CA GLY A 219 -16.82 -20.16 25.76
C GLY A 219 -15.35 -20.55 25.90
N HIS A 220 -14.69 -20.85 24.79
CA HIS A 220 -13.25 -21.10 24.72
C HIS A 220 -12.67 -20.56 23.41
N GLY A 221 -11.60 -19.77 23.49
CA GLY A 221 -11.03 -19.08 22.32
C GLY A 221 -12.10 -18.19 21.68
N ASN A 222 -12.32 -18.35 20.37
CA ASN A 222 -13.41 -17.70 19.63
C ASN A 222 -14.65 -18.58 19.44
N SER A 223 -14.78 -19.67 20.20
CA SER A 223 -15.87 -20.63 20.04
C SER A 223 -16.79 -20.65 21.26
N LEU A 224 -18.10 -20.73 21.02
CA LEU A 224 -19.06 -21.20 22.00
C LEU A 224 -19.23 -22.72 21.86
N LEU A 225 -19.07 -23.45 22.95
CA LEU A 225 -19.18 -24.91 23.00
C LEU A 225 -20.46 -25.31 23.73
N GLU A 226 -21.16 -26.31 23.21
CA GLU A 226 -22.20 -27.05 23.92
C GLU A 226 -21.61 -28.40 24.34
N LEU A 227 -21.63 -28.67 25.64
CA LEU A 227 -21.09 -29.88 26.24
C LEU A 227 -22.22 -30.71 26.86
N ASP A 228 -22.08 -32.02 26.80
CA ASP A 228 -22.88 -32.93 27.59
C ASP A 228 -22.53 -32.78 29.09
N PRO A 229 -23.47 -32.41 29.98
CA PRO A 229 -23.14 -32.15 31.38
C PRO A 229 -22.58 -33.38 32.13
N GLN A 230 -22.95 -34.60 31.71
CA GLN A 230 -22.58 -35.83 32.41
C GLN A 230 -21.24 -36.41 31.97
N SER A 231 -20.88 -36.26 30.70
CA SER A 231 -19.67 -36.82 30.10
C SER A 231 -18.62 -35.78 29.75
N GLY A 232 -18.99 -34.50 29.62
CA GLY A 232 -18.10 -33.42 29.21
C GLY A 232 -17.67 -33.51 27.74
N VAL A 233 -18.36 -34.32 26.94
CA VAL A 233 -18.12 -34.41 25.49
C VAL A 233 -18.70 -33.18 24.81
N VAL A 234 -17.91 -32.54 23.95
CA VAL A 234 -18.35 -31.41 23.12
C VAL A 234 -19.29 -31.94 22.05
N GLN A 235 -20.53 -31.47 22.06
CA GLN A 235 -21.56 -31.86 21.10
C GLN A 235 -21.63 -30.91 19.91
N ARG A 236 -21.43 -29.61 20.16
CA ARG A 236 -21.49 -28.56 19.13
C ARG A 236 -20.50 -27.44 19.42
N ARG A 237 -20.08 -26.77 18.36
CA ARG A 237 -19.17 -25.63 18.37
C ARG A 237 -19.71 -24.56 17.43
N TRP A 238 -19.86 -23.34 17.93
CA TRP A 238 -20.18 -22.17 17.12
C TRP A 238 -18.99 -21.22 17.10
N PRO A 239 -18.31 -21.05 15.96
CA PRO A 239 -17.26 -20.06 15.81
C PRO A 239 -17.88 -18.66 15.80
N LEU A 240 -17.33 -17.75 16.61
CA LEU A 240 -17.74 -16.35 16.75
C LEU A 240 -16.67 -15.41 16.21
N SER A 241 -17.00 -14.11 16.13
CA SER A 241 -16.16 -13.11 15.48
C SER A 241 -14.85 -12.82 16.20
N GLY A 242 -14.76 -13.07 17.51
CA GLY A 242 -13.57 -12.79 18.30
C GLY A 242 -13.50 -13.64 19.57
N PRO A 243 -12.45 -13.45 20.41
CA PRO A 243 -12.32 -14.16 21.67
C PRO A 243 -13.52 -13.93 22.60
N LEU A 244 -14.08 -15.01 23.15
CA LEU A 244 -15.20 -14.92 24.09
C LEU A 244 -14.73 -14.33 25.43
N GLU A 245 -15.47 -13.31 25.87
CA GLU A 245 -15.29 -12.68 27.17
C GLU A 245 -16.29 -13.22 28.20
N ARG A 246 -17.53 -13.45 27.78
CA ARG A 246 -18.62 -13.84 28.69
C ARG A 246 -19.70 -14.64 27.98
N VAL A 247 -20.28 -15.60 28.70
CA VAL A 247 -21.49 -16.35 28.29
C VAL A 247 -22.54 -16.19 29.39
N GLU A 248 -23.78 -15.86 29.03
CA GLU A 248 -24.87 -15.68 29.99
C GLU A 248 -26.21 -16.19 29.44
N ALA A 249 -27.03 -16.76 30.33
CA ALA A 249 -28.42 -17.09 30.01
C ALA A 249 -29.26 -15.81 30.06
N LEU A 250 -30.00 -15.54 28.97
CA LEU A 250 -31.00 -14.47 28.93
C LEU A 250 -32.37 -14.98 29.40
N ASP A 251 -32.71 -16.18 28.94
CA ASP A 251 -33.89 -16.93 29.33
C ASP A 251 -33.59 -18.43 29.20
N ALA A 252 -34.60 -19.29 29.32
CA ALA A 252 -34.42 -20.75 29.30
C ALA A 252 -33.95 -21.29 27.94
N GLU A 253 -34.18 -20.56 26.84
CA GLU A 253 -33.93 -21.02 25.46
C GLU A 253 -32.89 -20.15 24.73
N THR A 254 -32.49 -19.02 25.34
CA THR A 254 -31.61 -18.02 24.73
C THR A 254 -30.34 -17.83 25.56
N VAL A 255 -29.20 -18.14 24.94
CA VAL A 255 -27.86 -17.89 25.46
C VAL A 255 -27.24 -16.71 24.71
N ALA A 256 -26.60 -15.81 25.45
CA ALA A 256 -25.83 -14.73 24.87
C ALA A 256 -24.33 -14.97 25.07
N ALA A 257 -23.58 -14.87 23.98
CA ALA A 257 -22.12 -14.87 24.01
C ALA A 257 -21.61 -13.46 23.67
N THR A 258 -20.77 -12.90 24.54
CA THR A 258 -20.12 -11.61 24.32
C THR A 258 -18.67 -11.87 23.96
N VAL A 259 -18.25 -11.33 22.82
CA VAL A 259 -16.85 -11.36 22.36
C VAL A 259 -16.24 -9.98 22.52
N ARG A 260 -14.92 -9.94 22.68
CA ARG A 260 -14.15 -8.70 22.77
C ARG A 260 -13.07 -8.67 21.70
N HIS A 261 -13.17 -7.69 20.82
CA HIS A 261 -12.19 -7.43 19.77
C HIS A 261 -10.97 -6.72 20.36
N ALA A 262 -9.80 -6.91 19.77
CA ALA A 262 -8.52 -6.32 20.19
C ALA A 262 -8.54 -4.79 20.10
N SER A 263 -9.39 -4.24 19.24
CA SER A 263 -9.64 -2.79 19.13
C SER A 263 -10.40 -2.22 20.33
N GLY A 264 -10.98 -3.07 21.21
CA GLY A 264 -11.73 -2.68 22.40
C GLY A 264 -13.26 -2.86 22.36
N PRO A 265 -13.96 -2.74 21.21
CA PRO A 265 -15.40 -3.01 21.11
C PRO A 265 -15.77 -4.44 21.51
N THR A 266 -16.96 -4.56 22.09
CA THR A 266 -17.60 -5.85 22.36
C THR A 266 -18.74 -6.08 21.39
N GLU A 267 -18.92 -7.33 20.96
CA GLU A 267 -20.04 -7.75 20.13
C GLU A 267 -20.79 -8.88 20.85
N ARG A 268 -22.12 -8.89 20.71
CA ARG A 268 -22.99 -9.85 21.40
C ARG A 268 -23.72 -10.69 20.37
N PHE A 269 -23.59 -12.00 20.49
CA PHE A 269 -24.27 -12.99 19.69
C PHE A 269 -25.35 -13.69 20.50
N LEU A 270 -26.47 -13.99 19.86
CA LEU A 270 -27.60 -14.69 20.46
C LEU A 270 -27.74 -16.07 19.86
N LEU A 271 -27.69 -17.08 20.73
CA LEU A 271 -28.02 -18.46 20.42
C LEU A 271 -29.44 -18.74 20.91
N ARG A 272 -30.37 -18.97 19.97
CA ARG A 272 -31.76 -19.33 20.26
C ARG A 272 -32.08 -20.65 19.56
N ASP A 273 -32.73 -21.57 20.27
CA ASP A 273 -33.08 -22.90 19.74
C ASP A 273 -31.89 -23.69 19.16
N GLY A 274 -30.69 -23.42 19.67
CA GLY A 274 -29.44 -24.03 19.18
C GLY A 274 -28.94 -23.48 17.83
N ALA A 275 -29.47 -22.34 17.38
CA ALA A 275 -29.03 -21.63 16.18
C ALA A 275 -28.59 -20.19 16.50
N LEU A 276 -27.47 -19.79 15.90
CA LEU A 276 -26.99 -18.41 15.98
C LEU A 276 -27.89 -17.51 15.15
N GLN A 277 -28.29 -16.37 15.70
CA GLN A 277 -29.22 -15.46 15.01
C GLN A 277 -28.50 -14.50 14.06
N GLU A 278 -27.26 -14.12 14.39
CA GLU A 278 -26.45 -13.18 13.62
C GLU A 278 -25.43 -13.90 12.72
N ALA A 279 -25.13 -13.30 11.56
CA ALA A 279 -24.04 -13.73 10.71
C ALA A 279 -22.69 -13.39 11.36
N VAL A 280 -21.73 -14.32 11.31
CA VAL A 280 -20.41 -14.15 11.93
C VAL A 280 -19.38 -13.72 10.88
N HIS A 281 -18.82 -12.53 11.10
CA HIS A 281 -17.66 -12.02 10.39
C HIS A 281 -16.48 -11.98 11.35
N PHE A 282 -15.40 -12.68 11.02
CA PHE A 282 -14.25 -12.79 11.91
C PHE A 282 -13.50 -11.47 12.02
N GLY A 283 -13.10 -11.14 13.26
CA GLY A 283 -12.18 -10.08 13.61
C GLY A 283 -10.78 -10.38 13.10
N LEU A 284 -9.85 -9.47 13.35
CA LEU A 284 -8.55 -9.45 12.67
C LEU A 284 -7.40 -9.97 13.54
N GLU A 285 -7.67 -10.53 14.71
CA GLU A 285 -6.64 -11.02 15.62
C GLU A 285 -5.92 -12.25 15.04
N PRO A 286 -4.62 -12.17 14.72
CA PRO A 286 -3.90 -13.28 14.08
C PRO A 286 -3.91 -14.58 14.89
N GLU A 287 -3.89 -14.46 16.22
CA GLU A 287 -3.84 -15.62 17.14
C GLU A 287 -5.11 -16.48 17.04
N MET A 288 -6.27 -15.84 16.79
CA MET A 288 -7.56 -16.51 16.74
C MET A 288 -7.62 -17.61 15.69
N PHE A 289 -6.99 -17.38 14.54
CA PHE A 289 -7.01 -18.31 13.41
C PHE A 289 -6.20 -19.60 13.65
N GLY A 290 -5.48 -19.69 14.77
CA GLY A 290 -4.70 -20.87 15.17
C GLY A 290 -5.27 -21.65 16.37
N TYR A 291 -6.35 -21.19 17.00
CA TYR A 291 -6.81 -21.75 18.28
C TYR A 291 -7.19 -23.24 18.19
N LEU A 292 -7.99 -23.65 17.21
CA LEU A 292 -8.37 -25.08 17.07
C LEU A 292 -7.17 -25.98 16.77
N ARG A 293 -6.22 -25.49 15.97
CA ARG A 293 -4.98 -26.20 15.69
C ARG A 293 -4.15 -26.37 16.97
N ALA A 294 -4.08 -25.35 17.82
CA ALA A 294 -3.42 -25.44 19.12
C ALA A 294 -4.14 -26.40 20.09
N GLU A 295 -5.48 -26.44 20.07
CA GLU A 295 -6.27 -27.42 20.85
C GLU A 295 -5.93 -28.88 20.50
N ALA A 296 -5.52 -29.15 19.26
CA ALA A 296 -5.13 -30.49 18.81
C ALA A 296 -3.67 -30.88 19.16
N GLN A 297 -2.85 -29.93 19.63
CA GLN A 297 -1.45 -30.20 20.04
C GLN A 297 -1.39 -30.78 21.45
N VAL A 298 -1.94 -31.99 21.61
CA VAL A 298 -2.00 -32.72 22.88
C VAL A 298 -1.19 -34.02 22.80
N PRO A 299 -0.75 -34.58 23.95
CA PRO A 299 0.00 -35.84 23.96
C PRO A 299 -0.78 -37.06 23.45
N ASP A 300 -2.11 -37.06 23.56
CA ASP A 300 -2.99 -38.14 23.11
C ASP A 300 -4.18 -37.56 22.31
N PRO A 301 -4.00 -37.33 20.99
CA PRO A 301 -5.04 -36.78 20.14
C PRO A 301 -6.27 -37.69 20.01
N ALA A 302 -6.11 -39.01 20.09
CA ALA A 302 -7.21 -39.96 19.96
C ALA A 302 -8.16 -39.90 21.15
N ALA A 303 -7.63 -39.90 22.38
CA ALA A 303 -8.46 -39.72 23.57
C ALA A 303 -9.10 -38.32 23.62
N ARG A 304 -8.43 -37.30 23.07
CA ARG A 304 -8.98 -35.94 22.97
C ARG A 304 -10.10 -35.87 21.92
N LEU A 305 -9.99 -36.58 20.81
CA LEU A 305 -11.01 -36.65 19.76
C LEU A 305 -12.32 -37.26 20.29
N GLU A 306 -12.25 -38.28 21.15
CA GLU A 306 -13.44 -38.83 21.82
C GLU A 306 -14.16 -37.81 22.71
N ARG A 307 -13.43 -36.80 23.22
CA ARG A 307 -13.99 -35.72 24.07
C ARG A 307 -14.45 -34.52 23.26
N ASP A 308 -13.81 -34.24 22.14
CA ASP A 308 -14.15 -33.14 21.25
C ASP A 308 -14.15 -33.59 19.79
N PRO A 309 -15.22 -34.28 19.34
CA PRO A 309 -15.39 -34.66 17.95
C PRO A 309 -15.72 -33.46 17.04
N THR A 310 -15.73 -32.23 17.54
CA THR A 310 -16.01 -31.02 16.74
C THR A 310 -14.73 -30.33 16.26
N ASN A 311 -13.56 -30.69 16.78
CA ASN A 311 -12.29 -30.10 16.37
C ASN A 311 -11.69 -30.88 15.18
N PRO A 312 -11.65 -30.30 13.97
CA PRO A 312 -11.19 -31.01 12.77
C PRO A 312 -9.69 -31.34 12.80
N TRP A 313 -8.89 -30.59 13.55
CA TRP A 313 -7.44 -30.81 13.67
C TRP A 313 -7.10 -32.07 14.47
N LEU A 314 -7.99 -32.53 15.35
CA LEU A 314 -7.82 -33.80 16.07
C LEU A 314 -7.96 -34.99 15.11
N TYR A 315 -8.92 -34.95 14.19
CA TYR A 315 -9.06 -35.96 13.14
C TYR A 315 -7.84 -36.03 12.24
N LEU A 316 -7.26 -34.87 11.87
CA LEU A 316 -6.01 -34.82 11.12
C LEU A 316 -4.88 -35.50 11.90
N ALA A 317 -4.68 -35.14 13.17
CA ALA A 317 -3.63 -35.70 14.01
C ALA A 317 -3.75 -37.23 14.14
N VAL A 318 -4.94 -37.74 14.44
CA VAL A 318 -5.19 -39.18 14.58
C VAL A 318 -5.07 -39.89 13.22
N GLY A 319 -5.60 -39.30 12.15
CA GLY A 319 -5.59 -39.88 10.82
C GLY A 319 -4.17 -40.03 10.24
N LEU A 320 -3.26 -39.10 10.53
CA LEU A 320 -1.86 -39.18 10.08
C LEU A 320 -1.03 -40.22 10.85
N GLU A 321 -1.43 -40.58 12.07
CA GLU A 321 -0.79 -41.63 12.87
C GLU A 321 -1.38 -43.02 12.64
N GLU A 322 -2.56 -43.11 12.03
CA GLU A 322 -3.26 -44.36 11.77
C GLU A 322 -2.54 -45.21 10.70
N ALA A 323 -2.22 -46.45 11.06
CA ALA A 323 -1.47 -47.37 10.21
C ALA A 323 -2.34 -47.97 9.09
N ASN A 324 -3.63 -48.14 9.33
CA ASN A 324 -4.56 -48.62 8.31
C ASN A 324 -4.98 -47.47 7.39
N GLN A 325 -4.52 -47.51 6.13
CA GLN A 325 -4.79 -46.46 5.13
C GLN A 325 -6.28 -46.17 4.91
N GLU A 326 -7.15 -47.17 4.97
CA GLU A 326 -8.60 -46.96 4.80
C GLU A 326 -9.19 -46.24 6.02
N ALA A 327 -8.79 -46.63 7.23
CA ALA A 327 -9.22 -45.98 8.46
C ALA A 327 -8.65 -44.56 8.59
N ALA A 328 -7.38 -44.38 8.24
CA ALA A 328 -6.71 -43.07 8.16
C ALA A 328 -7.49 -42.14 7.21
N ARG A 329 -7.75 -42.58 5.98
CA ARG A 329 -8.50 -41.77 4.99
C ARG A 329 -9.90 -41.41 5.47
N GLU A 330 -10.58 -42.33 6.13
CA GLU A 330 -11.91 -42.09 6.69
C GLU A 330 -11.87 -41.06 7.84
N LEU A 331 -10.89 -41.14 8.73
CA LEU A 331 -10.67 -40.14 9.78
C LEU A 331 -10.38 -38.75 9.18
N LEU A 332 -9.50 -38.68 8.18
CA LEU A 332 -9.18 -37.43 7.49
C LEU A 332 -10.41 -36.82 6.81
N ARG A 333 -11.25 -37.64 6.17
CA ARG A 333 -12.53 -37.22 5.58
C ARG A 333 -13.47 -36.66 6.63
N GLN A 334 -13.61 -37.33 7.78
CA GLN A 334 -14.42 -36.84 8.91
C GLN A 334 -13.87 -35.51 9.45
N GLY A 335 -12.55 -35.32 9.45
CA GLY A 335 -11.91 -34.05 9.82
C GLY A 335 -12.32 -32.89 8.89
N VAL A 336 -12.35 -33.13 7.58
CA VAL A 336 -12.84 -32.12 6.62
C VAL A 336 -14.32 -31.80 6.85
N GLU A 337 -15.15 -32.82 7.13
CA GLU A 337 -16.59 -32.64 7.43
C GLU A 337 -16.86 -31.92 8.75
N ALA A 338 -15.98 -32.08 9.73
CA ALA A 338 -16.05 -31.38 11.02
C ALA A 338 -15.59 -29.90 10.92
N GLY A 339 -14.87 -29.53 9.86
CA GLY A 339 -14.40 -28.16 9.66
C GLY A 339 -15.53 -27.17 9.39
N ALA A 340 -15.57 -26.08 10.16
CA ALA A 340 -16.68 -25.11 10.12
C ALA A 340 -16.27 -23.69 9.68
N THR A 341 -14.97 -23.40 9.59
CA THR A 341 -14.45 -22.07 9.25
C THR A 341 -13.51 -22.17 8.06
N PHE A 342 -13.55 -21.19 7.17
CA PHE A 342 -12.70 -21.16 5.99
C PHE A 342 -11.21 -21.22 6.33
N TYR A 343 -10.77 -20.59 7.42
CA TYR A 343 -9.35 -20.53 7.77
C TYR A 343 -8.83 -21.86 8.35
N ASP A 344 -9.66 -22.61 9.07
CA ASP A 344 -9.31 -23.96 9.52
C ASP A 344 -9.34 -24.94 8.35
N LEU A 345 -10.39 -24.89 7.51
CA LEU A 345 -10.51 -25.73 6.31
C LEU A 345 -9.37 -25.51 5.31
N ALA A 346 -8.97 -24.26 5.06
CA ALA A 346 -7.83 -23.95 4.21
C ALA A 346 -6.51 -24.45 4.83
N GLY A 347 -6.37 -24.34 6.15
CA GLY A 347 -5.24 -24.94 6.88
C GLY A 347 -5.19 -26.46 6.76
N LEU A 348 -6.34 -27.14 6.88
CA LEU A 348 -6.45 -28.59 6.70
C LEU A 348 -6.10 -28.98 5.28
N ALA A 349 -6.56 -28.22 4.27
CA ALA A 349 -6.19 -28.44 2.88
C ALA A 349 -4.67 -28.41 2.69
N GLN A 350 -3.99 -27.44 3.30
CA GLN A 350 -2.53 -27.37 3.27
C GLN A 350 -1.88 -28.60 3.89
N ALA A 351 -2.30 -28.99 5.09
CA ALA A 351 -1.73 -30.15 5.77
C ALA A 351 -2.01 -31.47 5.02
N LEU A 352 -3.20 -31.62 4.42
CA LEU A 352 -3.58 -32.79 3.64
C LEU A 352 -2.75 -32.88 2.34
N GLU A 353 -2.53 -31.76 1.65
CA GLU A 353 -1.72 -31.73 0.44
C GLU A 353 -0.25 -32.06 0.74
N GLU A 354 0.32 -31.47 1.81
CA GLU A 354 1.68 -31.76 2.28
C GLU A 354 1.88 -33.23 2.66
N ASN A 355 0.81 -33.94 3.04
CA ASN A 355 0.83 -35.37 3.36
C ASN A 355 0.33 -36.27 2.21
N GLY A 356 0.16 -35.74 0.99
CA GLY A 356 -0.19 -36.50 -0.21
C GLY A 356 -1.66 -36.88 -0.35
N HIS A 357 -2.56 -36.28 0.44
CA HIS A 357 -4.01 -36.47 0.37
C HIS A 357 -4.69 -35.40 -0.49
N THR A 358 -4.22 -35.23 -1.74
CA THR A 358 -4.63 -34.13 -2.63
C THR A 358 -6.14 -34.03 -2.89
N ASP A 359 -6.86 -35.16 -2.96
CA ASP A 359 -8.32 -35.14 -3.18
C ASP A 359 -9.11 -34.62 -1.97
N LEU A 360 -8.66 -34.96 -0.76
CA LEU A 360 -9.24 -34.42 0.47
C LEU A 360 -8.83 -32.95 0.65
N ALA A 361 -7.61 -32.59 0.24
CA ALA A 361 -7.17 -31.20 0.22
C ALA A 361 -8.03 -30.33 -0.71
N GLU A 362 -8.35 -30.83 -1.90
CA GLU A 362 -9.27 -30.18 -2.84
C GLU A 362 -10.64 -29.97 -2.20
N THR A 363 -11.20 -31.02 -1.60
CA THR A 363 -12.50 -30.99 -0.91
C THR A 363 -12.50 -29.96 0.23
N ALA A 364 -11.44 -29.93 1.05
CA ALA A 364 -11.31 -28.99 2.16
C ALA A 364 -11.20 -27.53 1.67
N LEU A 365 -10.45 -27.28 0.60
CA LEU A 365 -10.26 -25.94 0.07
C LEU A 365 -11.52 -25.40 -0.63
N ASP A 366 -12.26 -26.27 -1.33
CA ASP A 366 -13.58 -25.93 -1.87
C ASP A 366 -14.58 -25.60 -0.75
N ALA A 367 -14.61 -26.40 0.31
CA ALA A 367 -15.43 -26.12 1.49
C ALA A 367 -15.03 -24.81 2.17
N ALA A 368 -13.72 -24.50 2.23
CA ALA A 368 -13.22 -23.24 2.76
C ALA A 368 -13.73 -22.05 1.96
N LEU A 369 -13.63 -22.09 0.63
CA LEU A 369 -14.09 -21.00 -0.24
C LEU A 369 -15.61 -20.86 -0.26
N ALA A 370 -16.35 -21.96 -0.11
CA ALA A 370 -17.79 -21.95 0.08
C ALA A 370 -18.19 -21.26 1.40
N ASP A 371 -17.52 -21.56 2.52
CA ASP A 371 -17.76 -20.88 3.81
C ASP A 371 -17.37 -19.39 3.74
N PHE A 372 -16.23 -19.07 3.12
CA PHE A 372 -15.80 -17.68 2.87
C PHE A 372 -16.87 -16.90 2.10
N ALA A 373 -17.42 -17.49 1.04
CA ALA A 373 -18.52 -16.92 0.27
C ALA A 373 -19.82 -16.82 1.09
N ALA A 374 -20.21 -17.86 1.83
CA ALA A 374 -21.43 -17.88 2.62
C ALA A 374 -21.45 -16.80 3.71
N ARG A 375 -20.28 -16.45 4.25
CA ARG A 375 -20.08 -15.36 5.23
C ARG A 375 -19.98 -13.96 4.61
N GLY A 376 -20.26 -13.82 3.32
CA GLY A 376 -20.23 -12.51 2.66
C GLY A 376 -18.83 -11.98 2.34
N TYR A 377 -17.76 -12.78 2.40
CA TYR A 377 -16.44 -12.31 1.99
C TYR A 377 -16.30 -12.31 0.46
N ASP A 378 -15.49 -11.41 -0.08
CA ASP A 378 -15.14 -11.29 -1.49
C ASP A 378 -13.61 -11.32 -1.66
N PRO A 379 -13.06 -12.27 -2.44
CA PRO A 379 -11.63 -12.35 -2.78
C PRO A 379 -11.02 -11.05 -3.29
N ARG A 380 -11.82 -10.20 -3.94
CA ARG A 380 -11.35 -8.93 -4.51
C ARG A 380 -11.07 -7.89 -3.42
N LEU A 381 -11.67 -8.03 -2.24
CA LEU A 381 -11.43 -7.20 -1.06
C LEU A 381 -10.30 -7.73 -0.17
N LEU A 382 -9.91 -9.00 -0.33
CA LEU A 382 -8.77 -9.58 0.39
C LEU A 382 -7.47 -9.12 -0.29
N THR A 383 -6.94 -8.00 0.21
CA THR A 383 -5.73 -7.38 -0.35
C THR A 383 -4.60 -7.27 0.65
N ASP A 384 -4.83 -7.62 1.93
CA ASP A 384 -3.78 -7.65 2.94
C ASP A 384 -3.06 -9.02 2.93
N PRO A 385 -1.75 -9.06 2.59
CA PRO A 385 -0.99 -10.31 2.53
C PRO A 385 -0.80 -10.96 3.90
N ALA A 386 -0.83 -10.21 5.01
CA ALA A 386 -0.73 -10.78 6.34
C ALA A 386 -2.01 -11.55 6.70
N LEU A 387 -3.18 -10.99 6.34
CA LEU A 387 -4.47 -11.67 6.52
C LEU A 387 -4.61 -12.89 5.63
N GLU A 388 -4.23 -12.78 4.36
CA GLU A 388 -4.23 -13.93 3.45
C GLU A 388 -3.41 -15.11 4.03
N ALA A 389 -2.25 -14.81 4.62
CA ALA A 389 -1.41 -15.82 5.25
C ALA A 389 -2.05 -16.45 6.50
N VAL A 390 -2.68 -15.65 7.39
CA VAL A 390 -3.36 -16.21 8.57
C VAL A 390 -4.66 -16.94 8.23
N TYR A 391 -5.28 -16.62 7.09
CA TYR A 391 -6.40 -17.40 6.54
C TYR A 391 -5.96 -18.73 5.92
N ASN A 392 -4.65 -19.04 5.91
CA ASN A 392 -4.05 -20.22 5.28
C ASN A 392 -4.40 -20.31 3.78
N PHE A 393 -4.55 -19.16 3.10
CA PHE A 393 -4.90 -19.11 1.69
C PHE A 393 -3.70 -19.38 0.74
N PRO A 394 -3.96 -19.63 -0.55
CA PRO A 394 -3.01 -20.30 -1.45
C PRO A 394 -1.69 -19.59 -1.78
N LEU A 395 -1.49 -18.31 -1.48
CA LEU A 395 -0.28 -17.58 -1.90
C LEU A 395 0.97 -18.15 -1.23
N THR A 396 0.91 -18.36 0.08
CA THR A 396 2.06 -18.86 0.85
C THR A 396 2.48 -20.27 0.42
N PRO A 397 1.60 -21.29 0.36
CA PRO A 397 1.98 -22.61 -0.11
C PRO A 397 2.40 -22.62 -1.59
N LEU A 398 1.77 -21.82 -2.47
CA LEU A 398 2.23 -21.70 -3.86
C LEU A 398 3.66 -21.16 -3.95
N ARG A 399 4.00 -20.12 -3.19
CA ARG A 399 5.38 -19.58 -3.18
C ARG A 399 6.37 -20.62 -2.69
N ARG A 400 6.02 -21.38 -1.66
CA ARG A 400 6.85 -22.49 -1.15
C ARG A 400 7.08 -23.55 -2.24
N ALA A 401 6.03 -23.97 -2.94
CA ALA A 401 6.13 -24.92 -4.05
C ALA A 401 7.01 -24.37 -5.20
N LEU A 402 6.82 -23.10 -5.57
CA LEU A 402 7.63 -22.44 -6.60
C LEU A 402 9.10 -22.24 -6.20
N ASP A 403 9.39 -22.02 -4.92
CA ASP A 403 10.75 -21.91 -4.39
C ASP A 403 11.44 -23.28 -4.33
N ALA A 404 10.69 -24.34 -4.03
CA ALA A 404 11.16 -25.72 -4.03
C ALA A 404 11.28 -26.33 -5.44
N GLY A 405 10.67 -25.72 -6.46
CA GLY A 405 10.57 -26.28 -7.80
C GLY A 405 9.59 -27.46 -7.88
N ASP A 406 8.64 -27.56 -6.94
CA ASP A 406 7.61 -28.60 -6.91
C ASP A 406 6.47 -28.23 -7.86
N ALA A 407 6.53 -28.78 -9.08
CA ALA A 407 5.53 -28.50 -10.10
C ALA A 407 4.14 -29.05 -9.76
N ALA A 408 4.05 -30.15 -9.03
CA ALA A 408 2.78 -30.79 -8.69
C ALA A 408 2.02 -29.96 -7.64
N SER A 409 2.70 -29.59 -6.56
CA SER A 409 2.11 -28.74 -5.52
C SER A 409 1.75 -27.36 -6.06
N ALA A 410 2.62 -26.76 -6.90
CA ALA A 410 2.31 -25.48 -7.50
C ALA A 410 1.12 -25.54 -8.47
N ALA A 411 0.94 -26.65 -9.21
CA ALA A 411 -0.22 -26.86 -10.06
C ALA A 411 -1.51 -27.04 -9.27
N PHE A 412 -1.44 -27.58 -8.05
CA PHE A 412 -2.57 -27.62 -7.13
C PHE A 412 -2.94 -26.22 -6.63
N TRP A 413 -1.98 -25.42 -6.14
CA TRP A 413 -2.28 -24.13 -5.50
C TRP A 413 -2.60 -22.97 -6.45
N ALA A 414 -2.03 -22.96 -7.67
CA ALA A 414 -2.19 -21.83 -8.59
C ALA A 414 -3.66 -21.54 -9.00
N PRO A 415 -4.50 -22.55 -9.34
CA PRO A 415 -5.93 -22.33 -9.63
C PRO A 415 -6.69 -21.71 -8.46
N TYR A 416 -6.40 -22.14 -7.24
CA TYR A 416 -7.05 -21.62 -6.04
C TYR A 416 -6.61 -20.20 -5.70
N LEU A 417 -5.34 -19.83 -5.93
CA LEU A 417 -4.92 -18.43 -5.79
C LEU A 417 -5.70 -17.51 -6.74
N ALA A 418 -5.93 -17.95 -7.98
CA ALA A 418 -6.69 -17.19 -8.97
C ALA A 418 -8.17 -16.99 -8.58
N LEU A 419 -8.73 -17.89 -7.77
CA LEU A 419 -10.08 -17.80 -7.23
C LEU A 419 -10.16 -16.99 -5.93
N ALA A 420 -9.29 -17.30 -4.97
CA ALA A 420 -9.41 -16.89 -3.56
C ALA A 420 -8.77 -15.54 -3.24
N ALA A 421 -7.70 -15.17 -3.95
CA ALA A 421 -6.95 -13.94 -3.66
C ALA A 421 -6.22 -13.40 -4.91
N PRO A 422 -6.90 -13.14 -6.04
CA PRO A 422 -6.21 -12.70 -7.26
C PRO A 422 -5.57 -11.31 -7.14
N ASN A 423 -5.97 -10.50 -6.17
CA ASN A 423 -5.54 -9.12 -6.00
C ASN A 423 -4.56 -8.91 -4.83
N VAL A 424 -4.20 -9.98 -4.11
CA VAL A 424 -3.24 -9.86 -2.99
C VAL A 424 -1.84 -9.51 -3.53
N PRO A 425 -1.10 -8.58 -2.88
CA PRO A 425 0.28 -8.30 -3.24
C PRO A 425 1.13 -9.58 -3.28
N GLY A 426 1.75 -9.85 -4.43
CA GLY A 426 2.55 -11.05 -4.68
C GLY A 426 1.88 -12.08 -5.59
N ALA A 427 0.56 -12.04 -5.80
CA ALA A 427 -0.13 -12.99 -6.67
C ALA A 427 0.35 -12.92 -8.13
N ASN A 428 0.49 -11.72 -8.69
CA ASN A 428 0.99 -11.52 -10.06
C ASN A 428 2.40 -12.09 -10.27
N GLU A 429 3.28 -11.94 -9.26
CA GLU A 429 4.62 -12.51 -9.29
C GLU A 429 4.53 -14.05 -9.25
N ALA A 430 3.70 -14.61 -8.37
CA ALA A 430 3.49 -16.04 -8.27
C ALA A 430 2.94 -16.64 -9.58
N PHE A 431 1.96 -16.00 -10.23
CA PHE A 431 1.46 -16.42 -11.54
C PHE A 431 2.54 -16.33 -12.63
N SER A 432 3.37 -15.28 -12.63
CA SER A 432 4.48 -15.16 -13.59
C SER A 432 5.52 -16.26 -13.39
N ARG A 433 5.84 -16.60 -12.14
CA ARG A 433 6.79 -17.67 -11.79
C ARG A 433 6.21 -19.05 -12.14
N TYR A 434 4.93 -19.27 -11.85
CA TYR A 434 4.23 -20.50 -12.23
C TYR A 434 4.20 -20.69 -13.76
N ALA A 435 3.86 -19.64 -14.52
CA ALA A 435 3.89 -19.67 -15.98
C ALA A 435 5.30 -19.94 -16.55
N ALA A 436 6.36 -19.52 -15.86
CA ALA A 436 7.73 -19.82 -16.25
C ALA A 436 8.11 -21.29 -15.95
N MET A 437 7.60 -21.84 -14.85
CA MET A 437 7.86 -23.22 -14.43
C MET A 437 7.14 -24.28 -15.28
N LEU A 438 5.97 -23.98 -15.83
CA LEU A 438 5.25 -24.86 -16.78
C LEU A 438 6.12 -25.28 -18.00
N GLY A 439 7.20 -24.55 -18.30
CA GLY A 439 8.22 -24.97 -19.26
C GLY A 439 7.72 -24.97 -20.72
N ALA A 440 8.44 -25.69 -21.59
CA ALA A 440 8.12 -25.79 -23.02
C ALA A 440 7.12 -26.91 -23.34
N ASP A 441 6.91 -27.84 -22.41
CA ASP A 441 6.05 -29.02 -22.60
C ASP A 441 4.57 -28.73 -22.30
N ALA A 442 4.26 -27.65 -21.59
CA ALA A 442 2.89 -27.20 -21.36
C ALA A 442 2.28 -26.57 -22.64
N PRO A 443 0.97 -26.70 -22.87
CA PRO A 443 0.27 -26.03 -23.95
C PRO A 443 0.50 -24.51 -23.93
N ALA A 444 0.81 -23.93 -25.08
CA ALA A 444 1.08 -22.48 -25.17
C ALA A 444 -0.10 -21.62 -24.70
N GLU A 445 -1.34 -22.12 -24.85
CA GLU A 445 -2.56 -21.45 -24.38
C GLU A 445 -2.64 -21.39 -22.86
N GLU A 446 -2.26 -22.47 -22.16
CA GLU A 446 -2.22 -22.52 -20.69
C GLU A 446 -1.16 -21.53 -20.16
N VAL A 447 0.04 -21.55 -20.73
CA VAL A 447 1.10 -20.60 -20.36
C VAL A 447 0.66 -19.16 -20.63
N ALA A 448 -0.05 -18.92 -21.74
CA ALA A 448 -0.58 -17.59 -22.07
C ALA A 448 -1.66 -17.13 -21.08
N GLN A 449 -2.53 -18.04 -20.62
CA GLN A 449 -3.54 -17.76 -19.59
C GLN A 449 -2.89 -17.30 -18.29
N TRP A 450 -1.90 -18.04 -17.77
CA TRP A 450 -1.20 -17.66 -16.54
C TRP A 450 -0.40 -16.37 -16.68
N ARG A 451 0.21 -16.12 -17.85
CA ARG A 451 0.84 -14.82 -18.14
C ARG A 451 -0.17 -13.68 -18.19
N ALA A 452 -1.38 -13.92 -18.69
CA ALA A 452 -2.44 -12.92 -18.68
C ALA A 452 -2.93 -12.61 -17.25
N LEU A 453 -2.99 -13.62 -16.38
CA LEU A 453 -3.27 -13.45 -14.94
C LEU A 453 -2.15 -12.73 -14.20
N ALA A 454 -0.90 -12.92 -14.61
CA ALA A 454 0.26 -12.23 -14.05
C ALA A 454 0.33 -10.73 -14.41
N LEU A 455 -0.40 -10.30 -15.44
CA LEU A 455 -0.51 -8.88 -15.74
C LEU A 455 -1.37 -8.22 -14.66
N PRO A 456 -0.99 -7.02 -14.17
CA PRO A 456 -1.85 -6.26 -13.29
C PRO A 456 -3.21 -6.09 -13.95
N ARG A 457 -4.23 -6.78 -13.43
CA ARG A 457 -5.60 -6.56 -13.88
C ARG A 457 -5.85 -5.08 -13.67
N ALA A 458 -6.22 -4.39 -14.75
CA ALA A 458 -6.82 -3.09 -14.60
C ALA A 458 -8.10 -3.34 -13.82
N SER A 459 -8.05 -3.23 -12.48
CA SER A 459 -9.26 -3.02 -11.72
C SER A 459 -9.98 -1.87 -12.42
N GLY A 460 -11.18 -2.16 -12.92
CA GLY A 460 -12.00 -1.18 -13.60
C GLY A 460 -12.06 0.10 -12.76
N SER A 461 -12.19 1.24 -13.44
CA SER A 461 -12.32 2.60 -12.90
C SER A 461 -11.08 3.47 -12.69
N VAL A 462 -9.84 2.98 -12.68
CA VAL A 462 -8.70 3.91 -12.54
C VAL A 462 -8.28 4.44 -13.91
N GLY A 463 -8.79 5.63 -14.26
CA GLY A 463 -8.37 6.35 -15.45
C GLY A 463 -6.85 6.42 -15.52
N GLY A 464 -6.27 6.36 -16.73
CA GLY A 464 -4.81 6.36 -16.90
C GLY A 464 -4.11 7.51 -16.16
N LEU A 465 -4.79 8.66 -16.03
CA LEU A 465 -4.30 9.82 -15.28
C LEU A 465 -4.31 9.63 -13.76
N ASP A 466 -5.28 8.91 -13.20
CA ASP A 466 -5.34 8.65 -11.75
C ASP A 466 -4.18 7.73 -11.34
N ARG A 467 -3.86 6.71 -12.15
CA ARG A 467 -2.67 5.87 -11.95
C ARG A 467 -1.38 6.69 -12.00
N ILE A 468 -1.27 7.60 -12.95
CA ILE A 468 -0.11 8.50 -13.06
C ILE A 468 -0.04 9.43 -11.84
N ALA A 469 -1.16 10.01 -11.42
CA ALA A 469 -1.21 10.88 -10.25
C ALA A 469 -0.81 10.13 -8.96
N SER A 470 -1.34 8.93 -8.73
CA SER A 470 -0.95 8.08 -7.61
C SER A 470 0.50 7.61 -7.71
N ALA A 471 1.02 7.31 -8.91
CA ALA A 471 2.42 6.97 -9.09
C ALA A 471 3.34 8.17 -8.77
N LEU A 472 3.00 9.36 -9.27
CA LEU A 472 3.75 10.59 -9.00
C LEU A 472 3.68 11.00 -7.52
N GLY A 473 2.50 10.89 -6.90
CA GLY A 473 2.30 11.11 -5.47
C GLY A 473 3.06 10.12 -4.60
N ARG A 474 3.16 8.85 -5.03
CA ARG A 474 3.94 7.80 -4.34
C ARG A 474 5.45 8.03 -4.44
N VAL A 475 5.96 8.43 -5.60
CA VAL A 475 7.35 8.89 -5.72
C VAL A 475 7.54 10.09 -4.78
N GLY A 476 6.53 10.94 -4.68
CA GLY A 476 6.36 11.88 -3.58
C GLY A 476 7.50 12.88 -3.45
N TRP A 477 7.85 13.20 -2.19
CA TRP A 477 8.90 14.16 -1.83
C TRP A 477 10.29 13.83 -2.38
N TYR A 478 10.52 12.59 -2.79
CA TYR A 478 11.74 12.18 -3.48
C TYR A 478 11.89 12.88 -4.84
N ALA A 479 10.82 12.92 -5.64
CA ALA A 479 10.84 13.61 -6.93
C ALA A 479 11.05 15.11 -6.76
N ASP A 480 10.44 15.72 -5.73
CA ASP A 480 10.66 17.12 -5.40
C ASP A 480 12.12 17.41 -5.09
N LEU A 481 12.75 16.58 -4.23
CA LEU A 481 14.16 16.73 -3.89
C LEU A 481 15.04 16.61 -5.12
N ALA A 482 14.77 15.65 -6.00
CA ALA A 482 15.50 15.50 -7.27
C ALA A 482 15.34 16.74 -8.17
N ILE A 483 14.13 17.28 -8.33
CA ILE A 483 13.91 18.48 -9.12
C ILE A 483 14.60 19.69 -8.49
N LEU A 484 14.59 19.82 -7.17
CA LEU A 484 15.31 20.88 -6.45
C LEU A 484 16.83 20.78 -6.66
N VAL A 485 17.41 19.57 -6.66
CA VAL A 485 18.81 19.32 -7.02
C VAL A 485 19.08 19.72 -8.47
N ALA A 486 18.18 19.39 -9.39
CA ALA A 486 18.28 19.80 -10.80
C ALA A 486 18.20 21.33 -10.94
N ILE A 487 17.29 22.01 -10.24
CA ILE A 487 17.15 23.48 -10.22
C ILE A 487 18.46 24.10 -9.71
N LEU A 488 19.00 23.61 -8.59
CA LEU A 488 20.24 24.10 -8.01
C LEU A 488 21.41 23.92 -8.98
N GLY A 489 21.55 22.73 -9.55
CA GLY A 489 22.59 22.42 -10.54
C GLY A 489 22.51 23.32 -11.77
N LEU A 490 21.30 23.49 -12.32
CA LEU A 490 21.05 24.41 -13.42
C LEU A 490 21.41 25.86 -13.06
N HIS A 491 20.99 26.32 -11.88
CA HIS A 491 21.25 27.68 -11.42
C HIS A 491 22.74 27.95 -11.28
N LEU A 492 23.50 27.00 -10.71
CA LEU A 492 24.97 27.09 -10.61
C LEU A 492 25.63 27.17 -11.98
N THR A 493 25.19 26.34 -12.95
CA THR A 493 25.69 26.37 -14.32
C THR A 493 25.39 27.71 -15.01
N LEU A 494 24.18 28.26 -14.84
CA LEU A 494 23.79 29.55 -15.42
C LEU A 494 24.51 30.74 -14.76
N ILE A 495 24.72 30.72 -13.45
CA ILE A 495 25.57 31.71 -12.76
C ILE A 495 26.99 31.67 -13.35
N ALA A 496 27.57 30.49 -13.54
CA ALA A 496 28.89 30.34 -14.15
C ALA A 496 28.93 30.83 -15.61
N LYS A 497 27.85 30.63 -16.37
CA LYS A 497 27.66 31.14 -17.75
C LYS A 497 27.71 32.66 -17.79
N TYR A 498 27.01 33.33 -16.87
CA TYR A 498 26.83 34.78 -16.88
C TYR A 498 27.74 35.57 -15.93
N TRP A 499 28.65 34.89 -15.25
CA TRP A 499 29.55 35.48 -14.26
C TRP A 499 30.36 36.68 -14.77
N ARG A 500 30.93 36.57 -15.97
CA ARG A 500 31.75 37.64 -16.58
C ARG A 500 30.92 38.87 -16.96
N PRO A 501 29.85 38.76 -17.77
CA PRO A 501 28.97 39.89 -18.07
C PRO A 501 28.44 40.60 -16.83
N GLN A 502 28.00 39.82 -15.83
CA GLN A 502 27.52 40.38 -14.57
C GLN A 502 28.64 41.14 -13.84
N SER A 503 29.84 40.57 -13.75
CA SER A 503 30.98 41.23 -13.12
C SER A 503 31.35 42.55 -13.80
N ASP A 504 31.28 42.61 -15.13
CA ASP A 504 31.61 43.82 -15.89
C ASP A 504 30.54 44.90 -15.73
N ASP A 505 29.26 44.52 -15.68
CA ASP A 505 28.17 45.45 -15.38
C ASP A 505 28.25 45.96 -13.93
N LEU A 506 28.56 45.10 -12.96
CA LEU A 506 28.76 45.52 -11.56
C LEU A 506 29.94 46.48 -11.41
N LYS A 507 31.05 46.25 -12.14
CA LYS A 507 32.18 47.20 -12.17
C LYS A 507 31.75 48.56 -12.75
N ARG A 508 30.94 48.58 -13.81
CA ARG A 508 30.40 49.82 -14.37
C ARG A 508 29.50 50.54 -13.37
N ILE A 509 28.61 49.82 -12.69
CA ILE A 509 27.74 50.39 -11.66
C ILE A 509 28.57 50.95 -10.52
N HIS A 510 29.60 50.24 -10.06
CA HIS A 510 30.52 50.72 -9.03
C HIS A 510 31.23 52.01 -9.48
N ALA A 511 31.74 52.04 -10.71
CA ALA A 511 32.39 53.21 -11.27
C ALA A 511 31.45 54.41 -11.40
N GLN A 512 30.15 54.19 -11.61
CA GLN A 512 29.14 55.25 -11.73
C GLN A 512 28.56 55.73 -10.40
N ARG A 513 28.34 54.81 -9.43
CA ARG A 513 27.61 55.09 -8.19
C ARG A 513 28.47 55.04 -6.93
N GLY A 514 29.74 54.62 -7.03
CA GLY A 514 30.68 54.50 -5.90
C GLY A 514 30.46 53.29 -4.99
N TYR A 515 29.35 52.56 -5.10
CA TYR A 515 29.08 51.34 -4.33
C TYR A 515 28.26 50.32 -5.13
N VAL A 516 28.36 49.05 -4.73
CA VAL A 516 27.56 47.94 -5.24
C VAL A 516 27.07 47.15 -4.04
N THR A 517 25.77 46.89 -3.97
CA THR A 517 25.19 46.07 -2.90
C THR A 517 25.68 44.63 -3.02
N PRO A 518 26.00 43.94 -1.91
CA PRO A 518 26.43 42.53 -1.95
C PRO A 518 25.37 41.62 -2.59
N VAL A 519 24.08 41.96 -2.43
CA VAL A 519 22.92 41.30 -3.03
C VAL A 519 22.88 41.44 -4.55
N ALA A 520 23.64 42.37 -5.15
CA ALA A 520 23.62 42.60 -6.60
C ALA A 520 23.98 41.34 -7.42
N ARG A 521 24.74 40.42 -6.83
CA ARG A 521 25.08 39.13 -7.44
C ARG A 521 23.94 38.13 -7.43
N LEU A 522 23.02 38.22 -6.47
CA LEU A 522 21.83 37.36 -6.38
C LEU A 522 20.83 37.65 -7.51
N PHE A 523 20.94 38.80 -8.19
CA PHE A 523 20.16 39.13 -9.40
C PHE A 523 20.73 38.54 -10.70
N ALA A 524 21.46 37.41 -10.62
CA ALA A 524 21.98 36.71 -11.79
C ALA A 524 20.87 36.30 -12.78
N LEU A 525 19.66 36.00 -12.26
CA LEU A 525 18.45 35.72 -13.04
C LEU A 525 18.16 36.75 -14.14
N ARG A 526 18.50 38.03 -13.93
CA ARG A 526 18.33 39.08 -14.94
C ARG A 526 19.08 38.78 -16.25
N TYR A 527 20.19 38.06 -16.17
CA TYR A 527 21.09 37.77 -17.30
C TYR A 527 20.66 36.55 -18.11
N TYR A 528 19.76 35.73 -17.56
CA TYR A 528 19.29 34.49 -18.18
C TYR A 528 18.46 34.80 -19.42
N THR A 529 18.44 33.87 -20.37
CA THR A 529 17.55 33.94 -21.54
C THR A 529 16.09 33.73 -21.13
N VAL A 530 15.15 34.08 -22.00
CA VAL A 530 13.73 33.83 -21.75
C VAL A 530 13.47 32.32 -21.61
N SER A 531 14.07 31.50 -22.48
CA SER A 531 13.96 30.04 -22.42
C SER A 531 14.49 29.47 -21.11
N GLU A 532 15.66 29.91 -20.64
CA GLU A 532 16.25 29.45 -19.37
C GLU A 532 15.37 29.82 -18.17
N LYS A 533 14.81 31.04 -18.17
CA LYS A 533 13.86 31.46 -17.13
C LYS A 533 12.57 30.64 -17.18
N LEU A 534 12.05 30.36 -18.37
CA LEU A 534 10.86 29.54 -18.56
C LEU A 534 11.07 28.12 -18.04
N VAL A 535 12.23 27.52 -18.34
CA VAL A 535 12.62 26.20 -17.79
C VAL A 535 12.61 26.21 -16.28
N LEU A 536 13.21 27.23 -15.64
CA LEU A 536 13.18 27.35 -14.18
C LEU A 536 11.75 27.50 -13.62
N VAL A 537 10.91 28.30 -14.27
CA VAL A 537 9.49 28.46 -13.86
C VAL A 537 8.75 27.13 -13.98
N VAL A 538 8.94 26.38 -15.06
CA VAL A 538 8.33 25.05 -15.26
C VAL A 538 8.82 24.07 -14.19
N MET A 539 10.12 24.06 -13.88
CA MET A 539 10.65 23.19 -12.82
C MET A 539 10.09 23.57 -11.43
N PHE A 540 9.96 24.86 -11.10
CA PHE A 540 9.32 25.27 -9.85
C PHE A 540 7.84 24.90 -9.79
N ALA A 541 7.12 25.06 -10.91
CA ALA A 541 5.72 24.64 -11.01
C ALA A 541 5.58 23.11 -10.85
N ALA A 542 6.53 22.34 -11.38
CA ALA A 542 6.59 20.89 -11.20
C ALA A 542 6.82 20.49 -9.74
N VAL A 543 7.70 21.19 -9.01
CA VAL A 543 7.88 20.98 -7.56
C VAL A 543 6.59 21.24 -6.80
N LEU A 544 5.85 22.32 -7.11
CA LEU A 544 4.57 22.59 -6.43
C LEU A 544 3.52 21.52 -6.75
N ALA A 545 3.42 21.10 -8.01
CA ALA A 545 2.49 20.06 -8.43
C ALA A 545 2.80 18.71 -7.78
N LEU A 546 4.08 18.32 -7.73
CA LEU A 546 4.51 17.07 -7.13
C LEU A 546 4.38 17.08 -5.61
N ALA A 547 4.72 18.19 -4.94
CA ALA A 547 4.47 18.36 -3.51
C ALA A 547 2.97 18.20 -3.17
N ALA A 548 2.09 18.78 -4.00
CA ALA A 548 0.64 18.64 -3.83
C ALA A 548 0.15 17.21 -4.04
N LEU A 549 0.68 16.49 -5.03
CA LEU A 549 0.36 15.09 -5.27
C LEU A 549 0.92 14.18 -4.18
N ALA A 550 2.12 14.48 -3.68
CA ALA A 550 2.77 13.77 -2.58
C ALA A 550 1.93 13.91 -1.29
N ASP A 551 1.47 15.12 -1.02
CA ASP A 551 0.61 15.42 0.11
C ASP A 551 -0.77 14.78 -0.04
N TRP A 552 -1.41 14.93 -1.19
CA TRP A 552 -2.68 14.25 -1.50
C TRP A 552 -2.57 12.73 -1.31
N TYR A 553 -1.50 12.12 -1.81
CA TYR A 553 -1.24 10.68 -1.66
C TYR A 553 -0.92 10.30 -0.22
N GLY A 554 -0.23 11.15 0.54
CA GLY A 554 0.09 10.91 1.95
C GLY A 554 -1.12 11.06 2.88
N ASN A 555 -2.01 12.02 2.58
CA ASN A 555 -3.29 12.22 3.29
C ASN A 555 -4.31 11.14 2.93
N ALA A 556 -4.19 10.54 1.75
CA ALA A 556 -4.84 9.30 1.39
C ALA A 556 -4.11 8.14 2.10
N ALA A 557 -4.25 8.06 3.43
CA ALA A 557 -3.69 6.96 4.20
C ALA A 557 -4.07 5.63 3.56
N ALA A 558 -3.10 4.71 3.45
CA ALA A 558 -3.40 3.34 3.04
C ALA A 558 -4.55 2.85 3.93
N PRO A 559 -5.67 2.38 3.36
CA PRO A 559 -6.80 1.95 4.14
C PRO A 559 -6.33 0.84 5.11
N PRO A 560 -6.85 0.84 6.34
CA PRO A 560 -6.41 -0.11 7.35
C PRO A 560 -6.69 -1.53 6.91
N THR A 561 -5.97 -2.48 7.49
CA THR A 561 -6.15 -3.93 7.30
C THR A 561 -7.62 -4.36 7.41
N ALA A 562 -8.42 -3.69 8.24
CA ALA A 562 -9.84 -3.99 8.42
C ALA A 562 -10.68 -3.96 7.15
N VAL A 563 -10.50 -2.96 6.29
CA VAL A 563 -11.25 -2.86 5.02
C VAL A 563 -10.59 -3.64 3.87
N ARG A 564 -9.50 -4.36 4.18
CA ARG A 564 -8.71 -5.19 3.25
C ARG A 564 -8.76 -6.69 3.60
N SER A 565 -9.67 -7.05 4.49
CA SER A 565 -9.86 -8.39 5.05
C SER A 565 -10.68 -9.35 4.18
N GLY A 566 -11.17 -8.88 3.03
CA GLY A 566 -12.16 -9.61 2.23
C GLY A 566 -13.61 -9.22 2.54
N THR A 567 -13.87 -8.44 3.59
CA THR A 567 -15.22 -7.95 3.90
C THR A 567 -15.20 -6.53 4.48
N LEU A 568 -16.29 -5.78 4.30
CA LEU A 568 -16.51 -4.47 4.93
C LEU A 568 -17.52 -4.51 6.09
N VAL A 569 -18.03 -5.71 6.43
CA VAL A 569 -19.03 -5.88 7.49
C VAL A 569 -18.46 -6.44 8.79
N SER A 570 -17.15 -6.69 8.87
CA SER A 570 -16.51 -6.97 10.15
C SER A 570 -16.60 -5.76 11.08
N ARG A 571 -16.58 -6.01 12.39
CA ARG A 571 -16.75 -4.97 13.41
C ARG A 571 -15.73 -3.84 13.25
N GLU A 572 -14.47 -4.19 13.04
CA GLU A 572 -13.37 -3.24 12.89
C GLU A 572 -13.47 -2.44 11.58
N ALA A 573 -13.98 -3.05 10.51
CA ALA A 573 -14.23 -2.33 9.26
C ALA A 573 -15.37 -1.32 9.44
N GLN A 574 -16.45 -1.70 10.11
CA GLN A 574 -17.57 -0.80 10.40
C GLN A 574 -17.15 0.36 11.31
N ASP A 575 -16.38 0.09 12.37
CA ASP A 575 -15.86 1.13 13.28
C ASP A 575 -14.95 2.11 12.52
N TYR A 576 -14.09 1.62 11.63
CA TYR A 576 -13.29 2.47 10.76
C TYR A 576 -14.17 3.31 9.82
N LEU A 577 -15.13 2.71 9.12
CA LEU A 577 -16.01 3.42 8.19
C LEU A 577 -16.89 4.46 8.89
N ALA A 578 -17.28 4.21 10.14
CA ALA A 578 -18.01 5.15 10.97
C ALA A 578 -17.15 6.37 11.35
N ALA A 579 -15.87 6.14 11.71
CA ALA A 579 -14.93 7.18 12.09
C ALA A 579 -14.34 7.94 10.88
N ALA A 580 -14.25 7.29 9.71
CA ALA A 580 -13.63 7.87 8.52
C ALA A 580 -14.50 8.96 7.88
N GLU A 581 -13.90 10.12 7.63
CA GLU A 581 -14.52 11.22 6.89
C GLU A 581 -14.48 10.95 5.37
N LEU A 582 -15.27 9.98 4.93
CA LEU A 582 -15.43 9.65 3.51
C LEU A 582 -16.34 10.66 2.82
N THR A 583 -15.84 11.33 1.78
CA THR A 583 -16.54 12.41 1.08
C THR A 583 -16.87 12.08 -0.38
N GLY A 584 -17.87 12.79 -0.91
CA GLY A 584 -18.27 12.73 -2.32
C GLY A 584 -18.90 11.40 -2.76
N PRO A 585 -19.07 11.19 -4.08
CA PRO A 585 -19.72 10.00 -4.64
C PRO A 585 -19.09 8.67 -4.21
N ARG A 586 -17.75 8.63 -4.11
CA ARG A 586 -17.01 7.44 -3.70
C ARG A 586 -17.21 7.12 -2.22
N GLY A 587 -17.27 8.13 -1.35
CA GLY A 587 -17.60 7.92 0.06
C GLY A 587 -19.00 7.35 0.25
N ALA A 588 -19.99 7.87 -0.49
CA ALA A 588 -21.35 7.34 -0.50
C ALA A 588 -21.41 5.90 -1.04
N PHE A 589 -20.68 5.59 -2.12
CA PHE A 589 -20.54 4.25 -2.66
C PHE A 589 -19.92 3.25 -1.67
N ILE A 590 -18.81 3.60 -1.00
CA ILE A 590 -18.14 2.73 -0.02
C ILE A 590 -19.10 2.40 1.14
N ARG A 591 -19.78 3.43 1.68
CA ARG A 591 -20.77 3.23 2.75
C ARG A 591 -21.97 2.41 2.26
N GLY A 592 -22.44 2.66 1.04
CA GLY A 592 -23.52 1.89 0.41
C GLY A 592 -23.16 0.43 0.20
N TYR A 593 -21.92 0.14 -0.18
CA TYR A 593 -21.40 -1.23 -0.28
C TYR A 593 -21.40 -1.94 1.08
N ALA A 594 -20.84 -1.31 2.11
CA ALA A 594 -20.84 -1.89 3.45
C ALA A 594 -22.27 -2.12 3.98
N ALA A 595 -23.18 -1.16 3.77
CA ALA A 595 -24.59 -1.29 4.14
C ALA A 595 -25.29 -2.42 3.37
N HIS A 596 -25.06 -2.56 2.06
CA HIS A 596 -25.64 -3.62 1.24
C HIS A 596 -25.19 -5.00 1.74
N MET A 597 -23.89 -5.18 1.97
CA MET A 597 -23.34 -6.44 2.49
C MET A 597 -23.86 -6.78 3.89
N GLY A 598 -24.17 -5.76 4.71
CA GLY A 598 -24.72 -5.92 6.05
C GLY A 598 -26.23 -6.12 6.09
N GLY A 599 -26.92 -6.07 4.95
CA GLY A 599 -28.39 -6.14 4.88
C GLY A 599 -29.12 -4.89 5.39
N ASP A 600 -28.43 -3.74 5.43
CA ASP A 600 -29.01 -2.46 5.87
C ASP A 600 -29.84 -1.82 4.74
N GLU A 601 -31.12 -1.53 5.01
CA GLU A 601 -32.04 -0.87 4.09
C GLU A 601 -31.55 0.53 3.64
N GLY A 602 -30.66 1.16 4.42
CA GLY A 602 -30.01 2.42 4.10
C GLY A 602 -29.08 2.38 2.88
N ALA A 603 -28.68 1.19 2.42
CA ALA A 603 -27.80 1.00 1.26
C ALA A 603 -28.31 1.72 0.00
N ARG A 604 -29.63 1.68 -0.23
CA ARG A 604 -30.26 2.31 -1.39
C ARG A 604 -30.01 3.82 -1.43
N ALA A 605 -30.27 4.51 -0.32
CA ALA A 605 -30.10 5.96 -0.24
C ALA A 605 -28.63 6.37 -0.44
N LEU A 606 -27.69 5.53 0.03
CA LEU A 606 -26.26 5.76 -0.15
C LEU A 606 -25.82 5.60 -1.61
N TYR A 607 -26.33 4.59 -2.33
CA TYR A 607 -26.06 4.47 -3.76
C TYR A 607 -26.72 5.58 -4.58
N GLU A 608 -27.93 6.00 -4.24
CA GLU A 608 -28.59 7.14 -4.88
C GLU A 608 -27.80 8.44 -4.65
N ALA A 609 -27.23 8.63 -3.44
CA ALA A 609 -26.36 9.77 -3.11
C ALA A 609 -25.03 9.76 -3.88
N ALA A 610 -24.54 8.59 -4.30
CA ALA A 610 -23.37 8.47 -5.17
C ALA A 610 -23.65 8.94 -6.63
N GLY A 611 -24.92 9.11 -7.00
CA GLY A 611 -25.32 9.68 -8.29
C GLY A 611 -24.88 8.84 -9.48
N ALA A 612 -24.24 9.47 -10.48
CA ALA A 612 -23.81 8.82 -11.72
C ALA A 612 -22.47 8.06 -11.59
N PHE A 613 -22.10 7.61 -10.40
CA PHE A 613 -20.90 6.81 -10.22
C PHE A 613 -21.15 5.36 -10.66
N PRO A 614 -20.49 4.84 -11.73
CA PRO A 614 -20.87 3.56 -12.34
C PRO A 614 -20.89 2.36 -11.39
N PRO A 615 -19.90 2.19 -10.47
CA PRO A 615 -19.96 1.13 -9.47
C PRO A 615 -21.20 1.20 -8.56
N ALA A 616 -21.64 2.41 -8.19
CA ALA A 616 -22.84 2.59 -7.38
C ALA A 616 -24.12 2.29 -8.16
N LEU A 617 -24.17 2.63 -9.46
CA LEU A 617 -25.30 2.29 -10.32
C LEU A 617 -25.42 0.78 -10.51
N ASN A 618 -24.31 0.07 -10.73
CA ASN A 618 -24.30 -1.39 -10.78
C ASN A 618 -24.87 -1.99 -9.48
N ASN A 619 -24.38 -1.54 -8.33
CA ASN A 619 -24.83 -2.11 -7.05
C ASN A 619 -26.27 -1.72 -6.70
N LEU A 620 -26.73 -0.54 -7.13
CA LEU A 620 -28.14 -0.16 -7.02
C LEU A 620 -29.00 -1.06 -7.90
N GLY A 621 -28.57 -1.37 -9.13
CA GLY A 621 -29.23 -2.33 -10.02
C GLY A 621 -29.33 -3.72 -9.41
N ALA A 622 -28.26 -4.19 -8.77
CA ALA A 622 -28.24 -5.45 -8.03
C ALA A 622 -29.22 -5.44 -6.84
N LEU A 623 -29.27 -4.34 -6.09
CA LEU A 623 -30.16 -4.17 -4.94
C LEU A 623 -31.64 -4.07 -5.33
N THR A 624 -31.96 -3.42 -6.45
CA THR A 624 -33.35 -3.20 -6.90
C THR A 624 -33.85 -4.22 -7.92
N GLY A 625 -32.96 -5.03 -8.49
CA GLY A 625 -33.26 -5.93 -9.61
C GLY A 625 -33.61 -5.19 -10.90
N ASP A 626 -33.01 -4.01 -11.15
CA ASP A 626 -33.29 -3.19 -12.34
C ASP A 626 -32.15 -3.28 -13.37
N PRO A 627 -32.35 -4.00 -14.50
CA PRO A 627 -31.33 -4.12 -15.54
C PRO A 627 -30.93 -2.80 -16.19
N GLY A 628 -31.82 -1.79 -16.21
CA GLY A 628 -31.54 -0.49 -16.82
C GLY A 628 -30.42 0.27 -16.09
N LEU A 629 -30.17 -0.05 -14.82
CA LEU A 629 -29.05 0.51 -14.06
C LEU A 629 -27.70 -0.11 -14.44
N PHE A 630 -27.68 -1.40 -14.81
CA PHE A 630 -26.47 -2.04 -15.35
C PHE A 630 -26.12 -1.47 -16.73
N GLU A 631 -27.11 -1.30 -17.59
CA GLU A 631 -26.94 -0.67 -18.91
C GLU A 631 -26.37 0.75 -18.78
N ARG A 632 -26.94 1.55 -17.86
CA ARG A 632 -26.46 2.91 -17.61
C ARG A 632 -25.05 2.94 -17.00
N ALA A 633 -24.69 1.97 -16.16
CA ALA A 633 -23.32 1.84 -15.68
C ALA A 633 -22.36 1.59 -16.85
N LEU A 634 -22.73 0.76 -17.83
CA LEU A 634 -21.93 0.52 -19.04
C LEU A 634 -21.87 1.69 -20.01
N GLU A 635 -22.93 2.48 -20.12
CA GLU A 635 -22.90 3.72 -20.91
C GLU A 635 -21.85 4.70 -20.38
N LEU A 636 -21.70 4.78 -19.05
CA LEU A 636 -20.74 5.65 -18.38
C LEU A 636 -19.34 5.03 -18.30
N GLU A 637 -19.26 3.71 -18.12
CA GLU A 637 -18.03 2.94 -18.07
C GLU A 637 -18.16 1.64 -18.88
N PRO A 638 -17.85 1.67 -20.19
CA PRO A 638 -17.96 0.50 -21.07
C PRO A 638 -17.08 -0.69 -20.68
N GLY A 639 -16.10 -0.47 -19.80
CA GLY A 639 -15.19 -1.48 -19.27
C GLY A 639 -15.65 -2.15 -17.98
N SER A 640 -16.82 -1.81 -17.40
CA SER A 640 -17.30 -2.42 -16.17
C SER A 640 -17.61 -3.91 -16.38
N LEU A 641 -16.81 -4.78 -15.76
CA LEU A 641 -16.99 -6.22 -15.88
C LEU A 641 -18.22 -6.68 -15.09
N GLU A 642 -18.50 -6.05 -13.95
CA GLU A 642 -19.62 -6.37 -13.07
C GLU A 642 -20.96 -6.15 -13.77
N ALA A 643 -21.14 -5.00 -14.43
CA ALA A 643 -22.37 -4.71 -15.16
C ALA A 643 -22.55 -5.65 -16.37
N ARG A 644 -21.47 -5.99 -17.08
CA ARG A 644 -21.50 -7.00 -18.16
C ARG A 644 -21.85 -8.40 -17.65
N TYR A 645 -21.33 -8.78 -16.48
CA TYR A 645 -21.66 -10.05 -15.85
C TYR A 645 -23.15 -10.08 -15.48
N ASN A 646 -23.66 -9.02 -14.86
CA ASN A 646 -25.06 -8.92 -14.42
C ASN A 646 -26.06 -8.89 -15.59
N LEU A 647 -25.64 -8.45 -16.77
CA LEU A 647 -26.40 -8.55 -18.03
C LEU A 647 -26.21 -9.89 -18.77
N GLY A 648 -25.36 -10.79 -18.27
CA GLY A 648 -25.07 -12.10 -18.88
C GLY A 648 -24.10 -12.04 -20.08
N GLU A 649 -23.43 -10.92 -20.31
CA GLU A 649 -22.49 -10.72 -21.44
C GLU A 649 -21.08 -11.25 -21.17
N ALA A 650 -20.69 -11.44 -19.91
CA ALA A 650 -19.34 -11.86 -19.52
C ALA A 650 -19.33 -12.80 -18.29
N PRO A 651 -20.01 -13.97 -18.34
CA PRO A 651 -20.15 -14.86 -17.18
C PRO A 651 -18.81 -15.43 -16.68
N GLU A 652 -17.79 -15.51 -17.54
CA GLU A 652 -16.46 -16.03 -17.17
C GLU A 652 -15.59 -15.02 -16.40
N ALA A 653 -16.01 -13.75 -16.30
CA ALA A 653 -15.19 -12.68 -15.70
C ALA A 653 -15.01 -12.84 -14.18
N PHE A 654 -15.94 -13.51 -13.49
CA PHE A 654 -15.94 -13.68 -12.04
C PHE A 654 -16.08 -15.17 -11.67
N PRO A 655 -15.02 -15.97 -11.84
CA PRO A 655 -15.09 -17.42 -11.62
C PRO A 655 -15.43 -17.80 -10.17
N PHE A 656 -15.03 -16.99 -9.19
CA PHE A 656 -15.42 -17.18 -7.79
C PHE A 656 -16.94 -17.04 -7.60
N HIS A 657 -17.55 -15.99 -8.16
CA HIS A 657 -19.00 -15.79 -8.06
C HIS A 657 -19.75 -16.87 -8.85
N ALA A 658 -19.30 -17.20 -10.06
CA ALA A 658 -19.90 -18.27 -10.84
C ALA A 658 -19.87 -19.64 -10.12
N ARG A 659 -18.86 -19.92 -9.29
CA ARG A 659 -18.74 -21.18 -8.54
C ARG A 659 -19.52 -21.19 -7.23
N TYR A 660 -19.46 -20.10 -6.44
CA TYR A 660 -19.96 -20.09 -5.06
C TYR A 660 -21.20 -19.20 -4.83
N ARG A 661 -21.55 -18.34 -5.78
CA ARG A 661 -22.72 -17.45 -5.75
C ARG A 661 -23.38 -17.33 -7.14
N PRO A 662 -23.74 -18.45 -7.80
CA PRO A 662 -24.14 -18.44 -9.21
C PRO A 662 -25.44 -17.67 -9.48
N ASP A 663 -26.32 -17.55 -8.48
CA ASP A 663 -27.63 -16.90 -8.60
C ASP A 663 -27.64 -15.45 -8.09
N GLU A 664 -26.50 -14.93 -7.63
CA GLU A 664 -26.39 -13.58 -7.09
C GLU A 664 -25.76 -12.62 -8.11
N PRO A 665 -26.28 -11.38 -8.22
CA PRO A 665 -25.62 -10.36 -9.02
C PRO A 665 -24.25 -10.02 -8.43
N VAL A 666 -23.25 -9.81 -9.29
CA VAL A 666 -21.91 -9.39 -8.89
C VAL A 666 -21.93 -7.92 -8.52
N LEU A 667 -21.57 -7.63 -7.28
CA LEU A 667 -21.35 -6.26 -6.81
C LEU A 667 -20.00 -5.74 -7.29
N ALA A 668 -19.95 -4.45 -7.63
CA ALA A 668 -18.71 -3.71 -7.76
C ALA A 668 -18.16 -3.44 -6.37
N VAL A 669 -16.92 -3.85 -6.13
CA VAL A 669 -16.24 -3.72 -4.83
C VAL A 669 -15.48 -2.39 -4.77
N PRO A 670 -15.43 -1.74 -3.60
CA PRO A 670 -14.52 -0.61 -3.38
C PRO A 670 -13.07 -0.96 -3.66
N THR A 671 -12.40 -0.12 -4.45
CA THR A 671 -10.96 -0.26 -4.70
C THR A 671 -10.15 0.61 -3.75
N GLU A 672 -8.86 0.32 -3.64
CA GLU A 672 -7.88 1.18 -2.97
C GLU A 672 -7.98 2.64 -3.45
N THR A 673 -8.14 2.84 -4.76
CA THR A 673 -8.28 4.18 -5.34
C THR A 673 -9.58 4.86 -4.94
N ASP A 674 -10.64 4.11 -4.69
CA ASP A 674 -11.89 4.67 -4.20
C ASP A 674 -11.75 5.17 -2.77
N PHE A 675 -11.12 4.39 -1.89
CA PHE A 675 -10.79 4.81 -0.53
C PHE A 675 -9.90 6.06 -0.53
N GLN A 676 -8.82 6.07 -1.31
CA GLN A 676 -7.91 7.21 -1.41
C GLN A 676 -8.65 8.49 -1.84
N ASN A 677 -9.48 8.41 -2.88
CA ASN A 677 -10.23 9.57 -3.38
C ASN A 677 -11.38 9.98 -2.45
N ALA A 678 -11.98 9.05 -1.70
CA ALA A 678 -13.02 9.38 -0.73
C ALA A 678 -12.44 10.09 0.51
N LEU A 679 -11.22 9.71 0.93
CA LEU A 679 -10.53 10.31 2.07
C LEU A 679 -9.87 11.65 1.73
N ALA A 680 -9.08 11.69 0.66
CA ALA A 680 -8.28 12.87 0.30
C ALA A 680 -8.94 13.79 -0.73
N GLY A 681 -10.11 13.40 -1.26
CA GLY A 681 -10.71 14.05 -2.42
C GLY A 681 -9.96 13.74 -3.72
N PRO A 682 -10.37 14.33 -4.86
CA PRO A 682 -9.72 14.08 -6.15
C PRO A 682 -8.37 14.82 -6.26
N TRP A 683 -7.34 14.16 -6.78
CA TRP A 683 -6.00 14.76 -6.99
C TRP A 683 -6.01 16.05 -7.81
N ARG A 684 -7.00 16.22 -8.70
CA ARG A 684 -7.18 17.45 -9.49
C ARG A 684 -7.46 18.66 -8.61
N ALA A 685 -8.20 18.48 -7.51
CA ALA A 685 -8.45 19.54 -6.54
C ALA A 685 -7.16 19.90 -5.80
N ALA A 686 -6.37 18.90 -5.38
CA ALA A 686 -5.06 19.14 -4.76
C ALA A 686 -4.11 19.91 -5.68
N LEU A 687 -4.03 19.55 -6.97
CA LEU A 687 -3.25 20.31 -7.95
C LEU A 687 -3.77 21.73 -8.17
N ALA A 688 -5.09 21.90 -8.28
CA ALA A 688 -5.68 23.24 -8.43
C ALA A 688 -5.37 24.12 -7.20
N GLU A 689 -5.42 23.54 -6.00
CA GLU A 689 -5.05 24.21 -4.76
C GLU A 689 -3.57 24.60 -4.75
N ALA A 690 -2.67 23.76 -5.27
CA ALA A 690 -1.24 24.06 -5.37
C ALA A 690 -0.95 25.37 -6.13
N PHE A 691 -1.77 25.71 -7.12
CA PHE A 691 -1.59 26.91 -7.93
C PHE A 691 -2.44 28.09 -7.48
N THR A 692 -3.57 27.85 -6.82
CA THR A 692 -4.48 28.90 -6.33
C THR A 692 -4.16 29.33 -4.89
N ASN A 693 -3.68 28.41 -4.06
CA ASN A 693 -3.29 28.63 -2.67
C ASN A 693 -2.05 27.78 -2.28
N PRO A 694 -0.88 28.04 -2.88
CA PRO A 694 0.35 27.25 -2.66
C PRO A 694 0.80 27.21 -1.21
N LEU A 695 0.50 28.24 -0.42
CA LEU A 695 0.85 28.27 1.00
C LEU A 695 0.08 27.22 1.80
N ARG A 696 -1.21 26.99 1.48
CA ARG A 696 -2.02 25.98 2.15
C ARG A 696 -1.60 24.57 1.75
N THR A 697 -1.40 24.31 0.46
CA THR A 697 -0.93 23.01 -0.02
C THR A 697 0.40 22.59 0.61
N LEU A 698 1.28 23.55 0.87
CA LEU A 698 2.56 23.24 1.49
C LEU A 698 2.50 23.15 3.01
N GLN A 699 1.39 23.46 3.72
CA GLN A 699 1.31 23.53 5.21
C GLN A 699 1.54 22.20 5.94
N HIS A 700 1.40 21.09 5.23
CA HIS A 700 1.49 19.72 5.74
C HIS A 700 2.86 19.36 6.34
N PRO A 701 2.92 18.32 7.20
CA PRO A 701 4.10 18.01 7.98
C PRO A 701 5.35 17.82 7.12
N ALA A 702 6.47 18.32 7.62
CA ALA A 702 7.72 18.29 6.90
C ALA A 702 8.10 16.84 6.52
N PRO A 703 8.52 16.59 5.27
CA PRO A 703 8.97 15.28 4.87
C PRO A 703 10.20 14.86 5.68
N PHE A 704 10.45 13.56 5.79
CA PHE A 704 11.65 12.99 6.44
C PHE A 704 11.88 13.41 7.91
N GLY A 705 10.83 13.82 8.62
CA GLY A 705 10.94 14.24 10.03
C GLY A 705 11.66 15.59 10.23
N PHE A 706 11.73 16.43 9.20
CA PHE A 706 12.34 17.75 9.31
C PHE A 706 11.64 18.63 10.37
N ASN A 707 12.39 19.53 10.98
CA ASN A 707 11.80 20.53 11.87
C ASN A 707 10.80 21.42 11.10
N GLN A 708 9.58 21.55 11.61
CA GLN A 708 8.48 22.30 11.00
C GLN A 708 8.81 23.78 10.75
N GLU A 709 9.62 24.41 11.62
CA GLU A 709 10.04 25.81 11.46
C GLU A 709 10.98 25.96 10.26
N LEU A 710 11.98 25.08 10.15
CA LEU A 710 12.91 25.05 9.02
C LEU A 710 12.17 24.74 7.71
N TRP A 711 11.20 23.82 7.76
CA TRP A 711 10.34 23.52 6.63
C TRP A 711 9.51 24.74 6.21
N THR A 712 8.96 25.50 7.17
CA THR A 712 8.28 26.78 6.88
C THR A 712 9.18 27.77 6.17
N VAL A 713 10.41 27.98 6.67
CA VAL A 713 11.38 28.88 6.04
C VAL A 713 11.71 28.41 4.62
N PHE A 714 11.92 27.11 4.43
CA PHE A 714 12.20 26.53 3.13
C PHE A 714 11.03 26.76 2.14
N ARG A 715 9.79 26.49 2.55
CA ARG A 715 8.57 26.71 1.75
C ARG A 715 8.43 28.17 1.31
N VAL A 716 8.59 29.10 2.25
CA VAL A 716 8.51 30.55 1.95
C VAL A 716 9.61 30.96 0.97
N LEU A 717 10.84 30.45 1.15
CA LEU A 717 11.95 30.74 0.25
C LEU A 717 11.71 30.19 -1.15
N LEU A 718 11.18 28.97 -1.26
CA LEU A 718 10.81 28.33 -2.53
C LEU A 718 9.79 29.19 -3.28
N LEU A 719 8.67 29.55 -2.63
CA LEU A 719 7.63 30.38 -3.24
C LEU A 719 8.14 31.77 -3.64
N LEU A 720 8.96 32.39 -2.79
CA LEU A 720 9.59 33.67 -3.10
C LEU A 720 10.50 33.57 -4.32
N LEU A 721 11.28 32.50 -4.44
CA LEU A 721 12.17 32.26 -5.58
C LEU A 721 11.37 32.01 -6.88
N THR A 722 10.26 31.27 -6.79
CA THR A 722 9.33 31.08 -7.91
C THR A 722 8.74 32.41 -8.37
N LEU A 723 8.19 33.21 -7.46
CA LEU A 723 7.62 34.52 -7.77
C LEU A 723 8.67 35.45 -8.38
N LEU A 724 9.88 35.46 -7.82
CA LEU A 724 10.99 36.26 -8.32
C LEU A 724 11.35 35.84 -9.76
N THR A 725 11.43 34.54 -10.03
CA THR A 725 11.74 34.01 -11.36
C THR A 725 10.67 34.39 -12.39
N ILE A 726 9.39 34.31 -12.01
CA ILE A 726 8.25 34.76 -12.85
C ILE A 726 8.36 36.26 -13.13
N ALA A 727 8.60 37.09 -12.11
CA ALA A 727 8.79 38.53 -12.30
C ALA A 727 9.96 38.84 -13.25
N PHE A 728 11.05 38.06 -13.18
CA PHE A 728 12.21 38.21 -14.07
C PHE A 728 11.94 37.80 -15.53
N LEU A 729 10.87 37.06 -15.85
CA LEU A 729 10.49 36.82 -17.25
C LEU A 729 10.23 38.13 -18.01
N PHE A 730 9.64 39.12 -17.34
CA PHE A 730 9.32 40.42 -17.91
C PHE A 730 10.51 41.39 -17.93
N VAL A 731 11.61 41.05 -17.26
CA VAL A 731 12.81 41.88 -17.25
C VAL A 731 13.70 41.50 -18.43
N PRO A 732 13.87 42.40 -19.43
CA PRO A 732 14.66 42.10 -20.60
C PRO A 732 16.13 41.91 -20.24
N ARG A 733 16.74 40.95 -20.93
CA ARG A 733 18.16 40.62 -20.75
C ARG A 733 19.07 41.79 -21.15
N PRO A 734 20.11 42.12 -20.37
CA PRO A 734 21.10 43.13 -20.73
C PRO A 734 21.79 42.80 -22.06
N ARG A 735 22.01 43.82 -22.92
CA ARG A 735 22.70 43.65 -24.21
C ARG A 735 24.12 43.08 -24.04
N SER A 736 24.79 43.41 -22.95
CA SER A 736 26.11 42.89 -22.56
C SER A 736 26.14 41.36 -22.45
N ALA A 737 25.02 40.73 -22.13
CA ALA A 737 24.94 39.29 -21.96
C ALA A 737 24.83 38.54 -23.29
N ARG A 738 24.31 39.16 -24.36
CA ARG A 738 23.91 38.46 -25.60
C ARG A 738 25.01 37.61 -26.24
N ASN A 739 26.26 38.07 -26.15
CA ASN A 739 27.45 37.38 -26.69
C ASN A 739 28.50 37.07 -25.60
N ALA A 740 28.05 36.78 -24.38
CA ALA A 740 28.92 36.45 -23.27
C ALA A 740 29.83 35.24 -23.61
N PRO A 741 31.17 35.36 -23.46
CA PRO A 741 32.04 34.21 -23.63
C PRO A 741 31.79 33.21 -22.50
N ARG A 742 31.55 31.94 -22.87
CA ARG A 742 31.38 30.82 -21.93
C ARG A 742 32.66 30.65 -21.09
N THR A 743 32.52 30.52 -19.78
CA THR A 743 33.65 30.36 -18.85
C THR A 743 34.11 28.90 -18.78
N LEU A 744 35.34 28.63 -18.34
CA LEU A 744 35.80 27.25 -18.11
C LEU A 744 34.91 26.54 -17.08
N LEU A 745 34.53 27.25 -16.01
CA LEU A 745 33.64 26.72 -14.97
C LEU A 745 32.28 26.31 -15.55
N TYR A 746 31.71 27.10 -16.46
CA TYR A 746 30.50 26.72 -17.19
C TYR A 746 30.68 25.39 -17.94
N HIS A 747 31.79 25.22 -18.65
CA HIS A 747 32.04 23.99 -19.40
C HIS A 747 32.19 22.77 -18.50
N VAL A 748 32.86 22.91 -17.35
CA VAL A 748 32.99 21.85 -16.35
C VAL A 748 31.64 21.49 -15.77
N LEU A 749 30.84 22.48 -15.35
CA LEU A 749 29.51 22.23 -14.78
C LEU A 749 28.54 21.65 -15.82
N ALA A 750 28.56 22.12 -17.06
CA ALA A 750 27.74 21.57 -18.14
C ALA A 750 28.06 20.10 -18.46
N LEU A 751 29.30 19.66 -18.21
CA LEU A 751 29.70 18.27 -18.38
C LEU A 751 29.35 17.42 -17.14
N LEU A 752 29.55 17.96 -15.93
CA LEU A 752 29.29 17.28 -14.65
C LEU A 752 27.79 17.20 -14.29
N ILE A 753 26.99 18.14 -14.78
CA ILE A 753 25.55 18.23 -14.53
C ILE A 753 24.85 18.06 -15.88
N PRO A 754 24.52 16.80 -16.27
CA PRO A 754 23.85 16.50 -17.52
C PRO A 754 22.65 17.38 -17.80
N GLY A 755 22.52 17.84 -19.05
CA GLY A 755 21.42 18.69 -19.50
C GLY A 755 21.55 20.18 -19.15
N SER A 756 22.32 20.56 -18.12
CA SER A 756 22.43 21.97 -17.69
C SER A 756 23.08 22.89 -18.74
N GLY A 757 23.91 22.34 -19.62
CA GLY A 757 24.52 23.06 -20.75
C GLY A 757 23.59 23.30 -21.95
N LEU A 758 22.44 22.61 -21.98
CA LEU A 758 21.42 22.64 -23.03
C LEU A 758 20.09 23.21 -22.50
N ALA A 759 20.14 24.00 -21.42
CA ALA A 759 18.95 24.51 -20.74
C ALA A 759 18.11 25.50 -21.56
N ASP A 760 18.62 25.96 -22.70
CA ASP A 760 17.86 26.71 -23.70
C ASP A 760 17.03 25.82 -24.64
N GLU A 761 17.18 24.49 -24.54
CA GLU A 761 16.50 23.48 -25.35
C GLU A 761 15.74 22.47 -24.47
N ALA A 762 14.69 21.85 -25.02
CA ALA A 762 13.91 20.83 -24.30
C ALA A 762 14.76 19.61 -23.89
N TRP A 763 15.81 19.31 -24.66
CA TRP A 763 16.77 18.24 -24.36
C TRP A 763 17.50 18.43 -23.03
N GLY A 764 17.69 19.67 -22.59
CA GLY A 764 18.28 19.95 -21.28
C GLY A 764 17.45 19.38 -20.13
N LEU A 765 16.12 19.50 -20.21
CA LEU A 765 15.19 18.93 -19.23
C LEU A 765 15.18 17.40 -19.27
N LEU A 766 15.18 16.82 -20.47
CA LEU A 766 15.21 15.35 -20.67
C LEU A 766 16.47 14.69 -20.11
N LEU A 767 17.58 15.44 -19.95
CA LEU A 767 18.81 14.92 -19.35
C LEU A 767 18.92 15.24 -17.86
N ILE A 768 18.58 16.47 -17.44
CA ILE A 768 18.80 16.90 -16.05
C ILE A 768 17.83 16.25 -15.06
N LEU A 769 16.57 15.99 -15.46
CA LEU A 769 15.57 15.38 -14.58
C LEU A 769 15.88 13.91 -14.28
N PRO A 770 16.10 13.03 -15.29
CA PRO A 770 16.50 11.66 -15.02
C PRO A 770 17.86 11.56 -14.31
N TRP A 771 18.80 12.47 -14.63
CA TRP A 771 20.08 12.53 -13.91
C TRP A 771 19.89 12.79 -12.42
N ALA A 772 19.06 13.76 -12.06
CA ALA A 772 18.81 14.07 -10.66
C ALA A 772 18.02 12.96 -9.96
N LEU A 773 17.01 12.40 -10.62
CA LEU A 773 16.20 11.29 -10.09
C LEU A 773 17.02 10.03 -9.87
N VAL A 774 17.83 9.58 -10.83
CA VAL A 774 18.63 8.34 -10.67
C VAL A 774 19.89 8.62 -9.83
N GLY A 775 20.47 9.81 -9.95
CA GLY A 775 21.63 10.23 -9.18
C GLY A 775 21.34 10.27 -7.68
N LEU A 776 20.19 10.82 -7.30
CA LEU A 776 19.72 10.82 -5.92
C LEU A 776 19.49 9.38 -5.42
N ASP A 777 18.97 8.49 -6.26
CA ASP A 777 18.61 7.10 -5.89
C ASP A 777 19.87 6.29 -5.54
N VAL A 778 20.90 6.44 -6.38
CA VAL A 778 22.21 5.84 -6.14
C VAL A 778 22.85 6.37 -4.86
N ILE A 779 22.67 7.66 -4.56
CA ILE A 779 23.17 8.28 -3.31
C ILE A 779 22.39 7.74 -2.11
N THR A 780 21.07 7.68 -2.17
CA THR A 780 20.22 7.23 -1.05
C THR A 780 20.46 5.77 -0.71
N GLN A 781 20.55 4.90 -1.73
CA GLN A 781 20.88 3.49 -1.55
C GLN A 781 22.26 3.29 -0.93
N ARG A 782 23.28 4.04 -1.38
CA ARG A 782 24.62 3.97 -0.77
C ARG A 782 24.65 4.50 0.66
N ALA A 783 23.81 5.47 0.98
CA ALA A 783 23.69 6.02 2.32
C ALA A 783 22.81 5.17 3.26
N GLY A 784 22.14 4.14 2.73
CA GLY A 784 21.21 3.30 3.50
C GLY A 784 19.92 4.02 3.88
N TRP A 785 19.52 5.05 3.13
CA TRP A 785 18.29 5.79 3.42
C TRP A 785 17.06 5.01 2.96
N PRO A 786 15.95 5.03 3.71
CA PRO A 786 14.77 4.19 3.46
C PRO A 786 13.87 4.71 2.32
N PHE A 787 14.40 5.53 1.40
CA PHE A 787 13.63 6.14 0.32
C PHE A 787 14.41 6.17 -1.01
N GLY A 788 13.71 6.00 -2.12
CA GLY A 788 14.30 5.95 -3.46
C GLY A 788 13.34 5.41 -4.51
N LEU A 789 13.84 5.25 -5.74
CA LEU A 789 13.11 4.65 -6.86
C LEU A 789 13.06 3.12 -6.77
N GLY A 790 13.86 2.51 -5.90
CA GLY A 790 13.97 1.05 -5.75
C GLY A 790 14.71 0.38 -6.91
N LEU A 791 15.46 1.13 -7.72
CA LEU A 791 16.32 0.53 -8.74
C LEU A 791 17.45 -0.23 -8.05
N SER A 792 17.94 -1.33 -8.62
CA SER A 792 19.18 -1.91 -8.11
C SER A 792 20.35 -0.93 -8.34
N LEU A 793 21.33 -0.91 -7.44
CA LEU A 793 22.53 -0.06 -7.59
C LEU A 793 23.18 -0.20 -8.98
N ASN A 794 23.25 -1.42 -9.51
CA ASN A 794 23.81 -1.71 -10.83
C ASN A 794 22.98 -1.08 -11.96
N ALA A 795 21.66 -1.19 -11.90
CA ALA A 795 20.77 -0.53 -12.85
C ALA A 795 20.92 1.01 -12.77
N GLY A 796 21.00 1.55 -11.55
CA GLY A 796 21.27 2.97 -11.32
C GLY A 796 22.57 3.46 -11.97
N TYR A 797 23.68 2.73 -11.81
CA TYR A 797 24.95 3.07 -12.47
C TYR A 797 24.88 2.96 -13.99
N ALA A 798 24.21 1.94 -14.53
CA ALA A 798 24.06 1.77 -15.96
C ALA A 798 23.27 2.93 -16.60
N VAL A 799 22.16 3.33 -15.99
CA VAL A 799 21.33 4.46 -16.45
C VAL A 799 22.10 5.77 -16.35
N LEU A 800 22.79 6.03 -15.24
CA LEU A 800 23.65 7.23 -15.11
C LEU A 800 24.74 7.24 -16.17
N GLY A 801 25.41 6.10 -16.41
CA GLY A 801 26.43 5.96 -17.45
C GLY A 801 25.91 6.34 -18.83
N ALA A 802 24.71 5.87 -19.20
CA ALA A 802 24.04 6.23 -20.45
C ALA A 802 23.72 7.73 -20.54
N ILE A 803 23.19 8.33 -19.46
CA ILE A 803 22.88 9.77 -19.41
C ILE A 803 24.16 10.61 -19.60
N TYR A 804 25.25 10.26 -18.91
CA TYR A 804 26.53 10.96 -19.06
C TYR A 804 27.14 10.79 -20.46
N LEU A 805 26.98 9.62 -21.08
CA LEU A 805 27.43 9.39 -22.45
C LEU A 805 26.71 10.31 -23.43
N VAL A 806 25.37 10.35 -23.38
CA VAL A 806 24.54 11.23 -24.23
C VAL A 806 24.89 12.71 -23.98
N ASN A 807 25.00 13.12 -22.71
CA ASN A 807 25.39 14.48 -22.37
C ASN A 807 26.78 14.85 -22.91
N THR A 808 27.74 13.93 -22.84
CA THR A 808 29.10 14.14 -23.34
C THR A 808 29.10 14.37 -24.85
N VAL A 809 28.37 13.54 -25.61
CA VAL A 809 28.22 13.70 -27.07
C VAL A 809 27.58 15.05 -27.39
N ALA A 810 26.45 15.38 -26.75
CA ALA A 810 25.75 16.64 -26.97
C ALA A 810 26.65 17.85 -26.63
N PHE A 811 27.39 17.78 -25.53
CA PHE A 811 28.34 18.81 -25.11
C PHE A 811 29.43 19.04 -26.16
N PHE A 812 30.02 17.98 -26.72
CA PHE A 812 31.07 18.13 -27.74
C PHE A 812 30.53 18.67 -29.06
N VAL A 813 29.32 18.26 -29.48
CA VAL A 813 28.64 18.81 -30.65
C VAL A 813 28.40 20.31 -30.48
N GLU A 814 27.85 20.72 -29.33
CA GLU A 814 27.57 22.12 -29.05
C GLU A 814 28.85 22.95 -28.87
N LEU A 815 29.92 22.36 -28.31
CA LEU A 815 31.23 23.01 -28.22
C LEU A 815 31.86 23.22 -29.60
N ALA A 816 31.77 22.23 -30.50
CA ALA A 816 32.25 22.33 -31.87
C ALA A 816 31.48 23.39 -32.65
N SER A 817 30.14 23.37 -32.58
CA SER A 817 29.24 24.36 -33.17
C SER A 817 29.51 25.77 -32.64
N TYR A 818 29.69 25.93 -31.33
CA TYR A 818 30.05 27.22 -30.73
C TYR A 818 31.41 27.74 -31.23
N ARG A 819 32.44 26.88 -31.30
CA ARG A 819 33.76 27.27 -31.83
C ARG A 819 33.69 27.69 -33.29
N GLN A 820 32.91 26.98 -34.12
CA GLN A 820 32.68 27.34 -35.51
C GLN A 820 32.00 28.72 -35.64
N ARG A 821 30.89 28.94 -34.94
CA ARG A 821 30.18 30.25 -34.92
C ARG A 821 31.08 31.40 -34.46
N MET A 822 31.97 31.16 -33.49
CA MET A 822 32.93 32.17 -33.04
C MET A 822 34.03 32.45 -34.08
N ARG A 823 34.50 31.44 -34.82
CA ARG A 823 35.44 31.62 -35.92
C ARG A 823 34.81 32.42 -37.07
N GLU A 824 33.57 32.10 -37.44
CA GLU A 824 32.81 32.83 -38.47
C GLU A 824 32.59 34.31 -38.09
N ARG A 825 32.39 34.61 -36.81
CA ARG A 825 32.27 35.99 -36.31
C ARG A 825 33.62 36.71 -36.18
N ALA A 826 34.70 35.98 -35.98
CA ALA A 826 36.06 36.52 -35.90
C ALA A 826 36.68 36.72 -37.30
N ALA A 827 36.16 36.06 -38.34
CA ALA A 827 36.54 36.31 -39.71
C ALA A 827 36.19 37.76 -40.09
N PRO A 828 37.15 38.56 -40.59
CA PRO A 828 36.89 39.95 -40.95
C PRO A 828 35.83 39.97 -42.06
N ARG A 829 34.72 40.68 -41.82
CA ARG A 829 33.77 41.01 -42.90
C ARG A 829 34.54 41.80 -43.95
N VAL A 830 34.88 41.14 -45.06
CA VAL A 830 35.35 41.83 -46.27
C VAL A 830 34.15 42.66 -46.74
N VAL A 831 34.15 43.93 -46.37
CA VAL A 831 33.23 44.92 -46.94
C VAL A 831 33.67 45.08 -48.39
N VAL A 832 33.04 44.33 -49.30
CA VAL A 832 33.12 44.61 -50.73
C VAL A 832 32.41 45.95 -50.91
N LYS A 833 33.20 47.03 -51.00
CA LYS A 833 32.73 48.27 -51.60
C LYS A 833 32.57 47.98 -53.09
N GLU A 834 31.34 47.69 -53.53
CA GLU A 834 31.00 47.84 -54.94
C GLU A 834 31.08 49.33 -55.28
N ALA A 835 31.83 49.63 -56.34
CA ALA A 835 32.09 50.97 -56.87
C ALA A 835 31.04 51.35 -57.90
#